data_AF-A0AAD4JUZ0-F1
#
_entry.id   AF-A0AAD4JUZ0-F1
#
_cell.length_a   1.000
_cell.length_b   1.000
_cell.length_c   1.000
_cell.angle_alpha   90.00
_cell.angle_beta   90.00
_cell.angle_gamma   90.00
#
_symmetry.space_group_name_H-M   'P 1'
#
loop_
_entity.id
_entity.type
_entity.pdbx_description
1 polymer ?
#
loop_
_entity_poly.entity_id
_entity_poly.type
_entity_poly.pdbx_seq_one_letter_code
_entity_poly.pdbx_strand_id
1 'polypeptide(L)'
;MVYGRSIAVGICLMTIIVLYSALMFYLSLGPCPTGSFACNNGVQCVPQRQMCDKKRDCTDGSDEHPVECGNIYGSKEFADKIVRNAIAKKKEQNQRLMVGGSNVSAGDLPAPTAANRSQSTPPPNLLSIPIHPAIITYPRPQCKCGGGTMLYCGKFAKLRRMPRISAEVTNLFIIRNNLTLRENLFANLTRLQKLTLKYNNISRVPPGSFAGLPHLERLEFSHNNISQLPHGILKDLHGLQWLFLVKNQLHYFPMEHLASMHKLDWLILSYNRLTLHNEQLSKGPELREIYLDHNRIEYIGEKTFAQLDNLELLDLQHNLITHIHIRAFANLTAILDIRLIGNPIKELSGETFLYNKRLDALSLAHMPLPIDRHLVESLNISFLNLSGIQFDRIDFAALNEMHSLKYIVFDRFFYCSMTPKVLLCSPKTDGVSSFEDLLTKPSLRYSTWFMASLSIVGNLMVLWGRFIYRDENVAVTMVIRNLALADLLMGVYLAIIGVQDYRYRHEYHKVAHDWTNSWQCIATGTLAVSSSEVSMLILAFMSLERFLLIADPFRGHRSISIRIIYLSLLCIWLTGVGLAVTPVLIWRSSTQFYGKNSGTCFPLHIREAFSLGWQYSAIVFLGINLLLLVMIALLYTALLISIWRTRSATPLSLLDCEFAVRFFFIVLTDVLCWAPIIAMKIWVFFQYNISNDIYAWLVVFILPLNSAVNPLLYTFTTPKYRNQILLRGWKKITSRKRTDTGHGNVATTTTGTATGSSQQPDDCTTTTAIKSMPLALTMSQ
;
A
#
# COMPACT_ATOMS: atom_id res chain seq x y z
N MET A 1 41.49 -20.65 -16.95
CA MET A 1 40.40 -21.60 -16.64
C MET A 1 39.89 -21.54 -15.19
N VAL A 2 40.70 -21.23 -14.16
CA VAL A 2 40.27 -21.28 -12.75
C VAL A 2 39.21 -20.20 -12.40
N TYR A 3 39.38 -18.94 -12.85
CA TYR A 3 38.43 -17.84 -12.61
C TYR A 3 37.02 -18.07 -13.17
N GLY A 4 36.93 -18.71 -14.35
CA GLY A 4 35.64 -18.94 -15.02
C GLY A 4 34.68 -19.78 -14.19
N ARG A 5 35.19 -20.67 -13.33
CA ARG A 5 34.35 -21.54 -12.50
C ARG A 5 33.76 -20.83 -11.29
N SER A 6 34.55 -20.01 -10.58
CA SER A 6 34.03 -19.22 -9.43
C SER A 6 33.06 -18.15 -9.89
N ILE A 7 33.32 -17.51 -11.04
CA ILE A 7 32.39 -16.57 -11.67
C ILE A 7 31.11 -17.29 -12.12
N ALA A 8 31.22 -18.46 -12.76
CA ALA A 8 30.04 -19.24 -13.17
C ALA A 8 29.17 -19.67 -11.99
N VAL A 9 29.77 -20.11 -10.88
CA VAL A 9 29.04 -20.49 -9.66
C VAL A 9 28.38 -19.26 -9.02
N GLY A 10 29.08 -18.13 -8.92
CA GLY A 10 28.53 -16.88 -8.38
C GLY A 10 27.34 -16.37 -9.21
N ILE A 11 27.48 -16.32 -10.53
CA ILE A 11 26.40 -15.93 -11.45
C ILE A 11 25.22 -16.91 -11.34
N CYS A 12 25.48 -18.23 -11.34
CA CYS A 12 24.43 -19.24 -11.23
C CYS A 12 23.64 -19.10 -9.92
N LEU A 13 24.33 -18.95 -8.78
CA LEU A 13 23.69 -18.71 -7.48
C LEU A 13 22.83 -17.44 -7.51
N MET A 14 23.35 -16.34 -8.05
CA MET A 14 22.60 -15.09 -8.18
C MET A 14 21.37 -15.22 -9.06
N THR A 15 21.48 -15.92 -10.19
CA THR A 15 20.33 -16.18 -11.06
C THR A 15 19.26 -17.03 -10.37
N ILE A 16 19.67 -18.05 -9.61
CA ILE A 16 18.75 -18.88 -8.83
C ILE A 16 18.05 -18.04 -7.76
N ILE A 17 18.79 -17.18 -7.05
CA ILE A 17 18.23 -16.30 -6.02
C ILE A 17 17.22 -15.32 -6.61
N VAL A 18 17.56 -14.68 -7.74
CA VAL A 18 16.65 -13.73 -8.42
C VAL A 18 15.41 -14.44 -8.95
N LEU A 19 15.56 -15.61 -9.57
CA LEU A 19 14.43 -16.39 -10.06
C LEU A 19 13.54 -16.91 -8.92
N TYR A 20 14.14 -17.39 -7.83
CA TYR A 20 13.40 -17.83 -6.65
C TYR A 20 12.70 -16.65 -5.97
N SER A 21 13.36 -15.50 -5.87
CA SER A 21 12.79 -14.25 -5.37
C SER A 21 11.59 -13.79 -6.19
N ALA A 22 11.72 -13.79 -7.52
CA ALA A 22 10.64 -13.45 -8.44
C ALA A 22 9.48 -14.46 -8.38
N LEU A 23 9.78 -15.75 -8.26
CA LEU A 23 8.78 -16.81 -8.08
C LEU A 23 8.04 -16.64 -6.77
N MET A 24 8.75 -16.41 -5.66
CA MET A 24 8.16 -16.19 -4.35
C MET A 24 7.33 -14.90 -4.31
N PHE A 25 7.78 -13.85 -4.99
CA PHE A 25 7.01 -12.63 -5.17
C PHE A 25 5.73 -12.88 -5.97
N TYR A 26 5.82 -13.61 -7.09
CA TYR A 26 4.67 -14.02 -7.90
C TYR A 26 3.66 -14.86 -7.08
N LEU A 27 4.16 -15.82 -6.29
CA LEU A 27 3.34 -16.61 -5.37
C LEU A 27 2.77 -15.79 -4.21
N SER A 28 3.42 -14.68 -3.84
CA SER A 28 2.97 -13.76 -2.79
C SER A 28 1.91 -12.78 -3.29
N LEU A 29 1.94 -12.40 -4.57
CA LEU A 29 0.94 -11.53 -5.21
C LEU A 29 -0.46 -12.14 -5.28
N GLY A 30 -0.60 -13.43 -4.95
CA GLY A 30 -1.87 -14.15 -5.07
C GLY A 30 -2.24 -14.45 -6.54
N PRO A 31 -3.31 -15.20 -6.78
CA PRO A 31 -3.69 -15.62 -8.14
C PRO A 31 -4.27 -14.50 -9.01
N CYS A 32 -4.54 -13.33 -8.43
CA CYS A 32 -5.33 -12.30 -9.09
C CYS A 32 -4.46 -11.19 -9.67
N PRO A 33 -4.52 -10.94 -11.00
CA PRO A 33 -3.78 -9.85 -11.63
C PRO A 33 -4.20 -8.48 -11.07
N THR A 34 -3.29 -7.51 -11.09
CA THR A 34 -3.59 -6.11 -10.71
C THR A 34 -4.82 -5.59 -11.47
N GLY A 35 -5.84 -5.17 -10.72
CA GLY A 35 -7.15 -4.78 -11.27
C GLY A 35 -8.24 -5.86 -11.19
N SER A 36 -7.99 -6.95 -10.47
CA SER A 36 -8.98 -7.97 -10.13
C SER A 36 -9.06 -8.19 -8.61
N PHE A 37 -10.28 -8.49 -8.15
CA PHE A 37 -10.61 -8.83 -6.78
C PHE A 37 -10.51 -10.35 -6.58
N ALA A 38 -9.88 -10.76 -5.48
CA ALA A 38 -9.74 -12.17 -5.11
C ALA A 38 -10.91 -12.59 -4.24
N CYS A 39 -11.66 -13.62 -4.67
CA CYS A 39 -12.71 -14.22 -3.85
C CYS A 39 -12.09 -14.83 -2.57
N ASN A 40 -12.83 -14.88 -1.45
CA ASN A 40 -12.30 -15.36 -0.16
C ASN A 40 -11.86 -16.83 -0.20
N ASN A 41 -12.40 -17.62 -1.13
CA ASN A 41 -11.95 -18.97 -1.43
C ASN A 41 -10.50 -19.05 -1.97
N GLY A 42 -9.89 -17.93 -2.34
CA GLY A 42 -8.48 -17.83 -2.73
C GLY A 42 -8.11 -18.47 -4.07
N VAL A 43 -9.08 -18.94 -4.86
CA VAL A 43 -8.86 -19.64 -6.14
C VAL A 43 -9.46 -18.87 -7.31
N GLN A 44 -10.50 -18.06 -7.07
CA GLN A 44 -11.23 -17.35 -8.09
C GLN A 44 -10.93 -15.84 -8.05
N CYS A 45 -10.75 -15.25 -9.23
CA CYS A 45 -10.48 -13.83 -9.40
C CYS A 45 -11.56 -13.24 -10.30
N VAL A 46 -12.16 -12.14 -9.85
CA VAL A 46 -13.13 -11.38 -10.65
C VAL A 46 -12.54 -10.01 -10.98
N PRO A 47 -12.70 -9.48 -12.20
CA PRO A 47 -12.33 -8.11 -12.52
C PRO A 47 -12.90 -7.12 -11.50
N GLN A 48 -12.16 -6.09 -11.10
CA GLN A 48 -12.60 -5.18 -10.04
C GLN A 48 -13.89 -4.41 -10.39
N ARG A 49 -14.22 -4.31 -11.68
CA ARG A 49 -15.51 -3.77 -12.19
C ARG A 49 -16.73 -4.66 -11.88
N GLN A 50 -16.50 -5.93 -11.58
CA GLN A 50 -17.52 -6.95 -11.24
C GLN A 50 -17.64 -7.13 -9.74
N MET A 51 -16.87 -6.39 -8.96
CA MET A 51 -17.07 -6.31 -7.53
C MET A 51 -18.25 -5.37 -7.28
N CYS A 52 -19.25 -5.82 -6.51
CA CYS A 52 -20.40 -5.02 -6.08
C CYS A 52 -21.38 -4.60 -7.17
N ASP A 53 -21.45 -5.38 -8.25
CA ASP A 53 -22.32 -5.21 -9.40
C ASP A 53 -23.70 -5.89 -9.22
N LYS A 54 -23.96 -6.48 -8.04
CA LYS A 54 -25.14 -7.26 -7.65
C LYS A 54 -25.23 -8.63 -8.29
N LYS A 55 -24.15 -9.15 -8.87
CA LYS A 55 -24.06 -10.53 -9.36
C LYS A 55 -22.98 -11.26 -8.58
N ARG A 56 -23.31 -12.47 -8.12
CA ARG A 56 -22.32 -13.34 -7.47
C ARG A 56 -21.45 -13.96 -8.55
N ASP A 57 -20.40 -13.25 -8.94
CA ASP A 57 -19.36 -13.73 -9.84
C ASP A 57 -18.33 -14.57 -9.06
N CYS A 58 -18.14 -14.32 -7.76
CA CYS A 58 -17.47 -15.26 -6.86
C CYS A 58 -18.40 -16.42 -6.47
N THR A 59 -17.89 -17.65 -6.53
CA THR A 59 -18.61 -18.87 -6.11
C THR A 59 -19.03 -18.87 -4.64
N ASP A 60 -18.30 -18.15 -3.79
CA ASP A 60 -18.61 -17.92 -2.37
C ASP A 60 -19.42 -16.62 -2.13
N GLY A 61 -19.66 -15.82 -3.17
CA GLY A 61 -20.37 -14.54 -3.11
C GLY A 61 -19.60 -13.40 -2.42
N SER A 62 -18.28 -13.54 -2.28
CA SER A 62 -17.42 -12.53 -1.60
C SER A 62 -17.39 -11.18 -2.30
N ASP A 63 -17.46 -11.17 -3.62
CA ASP A 63 -17.50 -9.98 -4.47
C ASP A 63 -18.70 -9.07 -4.23
N GLU A 64 -19.80 -9.63 -3.74
CA GLU A 64 -21.02 -8.92 -3.35
C GLU A 64 -21.16 -8.74 -1.84
N HIS A 65 -20.09 -9.04 -1.09
CA HIS A 65 -20.14 -8.91 0.35
C HIS A 65 -20.29 -7.42 0.72
N PRO A 66 -21.33 -7.03 1.49
CA PRO A 66 -21.68 -5.62 1.77
C PRO A 66 -20.51 -4.77 2.31
N VAL A 67 -19.54 -5.46 2.90
CA VAL A 67 -18.34 -4.93 3.56
C VAL A 67 -17.25 -4.57 2.58
N GLU A 68 -16.94 -5.47 1.65
CA GLU A 68 -15.86 -5.24 0.68
C GLU A 68 -16.35 -4.23 -0.37
N CYS A 69 -17.66 -4.22 -0.62
CA CYS A 69 -18.37 -3.17 -1.31
C CYS A 69 -18.44 -1.83 -0.59
N GLY A 70 -18.39 -1.84 0.73
CA GLY A 70 -18.30 -0.62 1.54
C GLY A 70 -16.93 0.05 1.47
N ASN A 71 -15.86 -0.72 1.23
CA ASN A 71 -14.47 -0.27 1.38
C ASN A 71 -13.79 0.28 0.10
N ILE A 72 -14.29 -0.01 -1.10
CA ILE A 72 -13.67 0.54 -2.34
C ILE A 72 -14.07 2.00 -2.58
N TYR A 73 -15.16 2.45 -1.94
CA TYR A 73 -15.72 3.77 -2.17
C TYR A 73 -16.32 4.43 -0.92
N GLY A 74 -15.78 4.10 0.26
CA GLY A 74 -16.20 4.62 1.55
C GLY A 74 -16.37 6.15 1.51
N SER A 75 -17.56 6.59 1.89
CA SER A 75 -18.12 7.96 1.83
C SER A 75 -18.68 8.45 0.49
N LYS A 76 -17.97 8.32 -0.65
CA LYS A 76 -18.38 9.02 -1.88
C LYS A 76 -19.32 8.22 -2.77
N GLU A 77 -19.23 6.90 -2.78
CA GLU A 77 -20.13 6.08 -3.62
C GLU A 77 -21.29 5.45 -2.86
N PHE A 78 -21.25 5.36 -1.53
CA PHE A 78 -22.49 5.11 -0.78
C PHE A 78 -23.44 6.31 -0.90
N ALA A 79 -22.87 7.52 -0.82
CA ALA A 79 -23.51 8.74 -1.29
C ALA A 79 -23.89 8.62 -2.77
N ASP A 80 -22.96 8.46 -3.73
CA ASP A 80 -23.31 8.36 -5.16
C ASP A 80 -24.25 7.20 -5.52
N LYS A 81 -24.42 6.16 -4.69
CA LYS A 81 -25.34 5.01 -4.88
C LYS A 81 -26.70 5.30 -4.26
N ILE A 82 -26.79 5.99 -3.12
CA ILE A 82 -28.04 6.59 -2.62
C ILE A 82 -28.51 7.65 -3.60
N VAL A 83 -27.64 8.55 -4.01
CA VAL A 83 -27.76 9.57 -5.07
C VAL A 83 -28.23 8.95 -6.39
N ARG A 84 -27.55 7.94 -6.92
CA ARG A 84 -27.95 7.27 -8.18
C ARG A 84 -29.25 6.47 -8.03
N ASN A 85 -29.49 5.81 -6.89
CA ASN A 85 -30.73 5.08 -6.64
C ASN A 85 -31.92 6.04 -6.40
N ALA A 86 -31.69 7.21 -5.82
CA ALA A 86 -32.69 8.28 -5.65
C ALA A 86 -32.99 8.93 -6.99
N ILE A 87 -31.98 9.21 -7.82
CA ILE A 87 -32.15 9.69 -9.20
C ILE A 87 -32.88 8.63 -10.07
N ALA A 88 -32.60 7.34 -9.87
CA ALA A 88 -33.26 6.24 -10.58
C ALA A 88 -34.72 6.02 -10.12
N LYS A 89 -34.98 6.02 -8.80
CA LYS A 89 -36.36 5.94 -8.25
C LYS A 89 -37.21 7.14 -8.67
N LYS A 90 -36.66 8.36 -8.68
CA LYS A 90 -37.35 9.58 -9.14
C LYS A 90 -37.63 9.53 -10.65
N LYS A 91 -36.77 8.88 -11.46
CA LYS A 91 -37.03 8.57 -12.88
C LYS A 91 -38.17 7.55 -13.07
N GLU A 92 -38.19 6.46 -12.29
CA GLU A 92 -39.29 5.48 -12.33
C GLU A 92 -40.62 6.07 -11.85
N GLN A 93 -40.59 6.93 -10.82
CA GLN A 93 -41.78 7.59 -10.29
C GLN A 93 -42.33 8.65 -11.26
N ASN A 94 -41.46 9.40 -11.96
CA ASN A 94 -41.85 10.31 -13.04
C ASN A 94 -42.33 9.57 -14.31
N GLN A 95 -41.83 8.36 -14.58
CA GLN A 95 -42.37 7.51 -15.66
C GLN A 95 -43.73 6.92 -15.30
N ARG A 96 -43.98 6.54 -14.05
CA ARG A 96 -45.31 6.08 -13.60
C ARG A 96 -46.37 7.19 -13.61
N LEU A 97 -45.97 8.45 -13.39
CA LEU A 97 -46.83 9.63 -13.52
C LEU A 97 -47.15 10.02 -14.98
N MET A 98 -46.42 9.48 -15.97
CA MET A 98 -46.68 9.69 -17.41
C MET A 98 -47.51 8.57 -18.05
N VAL A 99 -47.75 7.45 -17.34
CA VAL A 99 -48.49 6.27 -17.86
C VAL A 99 -49.88 6.11 -17.20
N GLY A 100 -50.18 6.89 -16.16
CA GLY A 100 -51.50 6.96 -15.53
C GLY A 100 -52.49 7.81 -16.32
N GLY A 101 -52.78 7.45 -17.57
CA GLY A 101 -53.75 8.17 -18.39
C GLY A 101 -53.86 7.59 -19.79
N SER A 102 -54.57 6.46 -19.93
CA SER A 102 -55.47 6.09 -21.04
C SER A 102 -55.71 4.57 -21.05
N ASN A 103 -56.86 4.15 -20.51
CA ASN A 103 -57.46 2.85 -20.80
C ASN A 103 -58.05 2.89 -22.22
N VAL A 104 -57.51 2.15 -23.20
CA VAL A 104 -58.28 1.51 -24.29
C VAL A 104 -57.53 0.27 -24.82
N SER A 105 -58.16 -0.88 -24.59
CA SER A 105 -58.38 -2.07 -25.42
C SER A 105 -57.45 -2.48 -26.58
N ALA A 106 -56.93 -3.73 -26.45
CA ALA A 106 -56.96 -4.87 -27.37
C ALA A 106 -56.37 -4.81 -28.81
N GLY A 107 -55.52 -5.81 -29.13
CA GLY A 107 -55.41 -6.36 -30.49
C GLY A 107 -54.00 -6.73 -30.99
N ASP A 108 -53.61 -7.99 -30.80
CA ASP A 108 -52.97 -8.93 -31.76
C ASP A 108 -51.66 -8.61 -32.56
N LEU A 109 -50.61 -9.38 -32.21
CA LEU A 109 -49.74 -10.22 -33.09
C LEU A 109 -48.69 -9.57 -34.05
N PRO A 110 -47.67 -10.31 -34.58
CA PRO A 110 -46.25 -10.06 -34.30
C PRO A 110 -45.36 -9.73 -35.53
N ALA A 111 -44.05 -9.59 -35.27
CA ALA A 111 -42.90 -9.43 -36.19
C ALA A 111 -42.88 -10.42 -37.40
N PRO A 112 -42.11 -10.19 -38.50
CA PRO A 112 -40.63 -10.29 -38.48
C PRO A 112 -39.78 -9.54 -39.57
N THR A 113 -38.46 -9.49 -39.30
CA THR A 113 -37.27 -9.64 -40.19
C THR A 113 -36.93 -8.71 -41.38
N ALA A 114 -35.79 -8.02 -41.22
CA ALA A 114 -34.57 -7.93 -42.06
C ALA A 114 -34.61 -8.03 -43.61
N ALA A 115 -34.12 -6.99 -44.32
CA ALA A 115 -32.81 -6.96 -45.02
C ALA A 115 -32.72 -5.95 -46.19
N ASN A 116 -31.51 -5.36 -46.32
CA ASN A 116 -30.78 -4.87 -47.51
C ASN A 116 -30.90 -3.45 -48.13
N ARG A 117 -29.70 -2.82 -48.16
CA ARG A 117 -29.08 -1.78 -49.03
C ARG A 117 -29.75 -1.59 -50.42
N SER A 118 -29.91 -0.38 -50.96
CA SER A 118 -28.88 0.48 -51.59
C SER A 118 -29.51 1.74 -52.24
N GLN A 119 -28.65 2.72 -52.58
CA GLN A 119 -28.89 4.13 -52.95
C GLN A 119 -29.66 4.42 -54.26
N SER A 120 -30.45 5.49 -54.30
CA SER A 120 -30.46 6.56 -55.35
C SER A 120 -31.61 7.57 -55.14
N THR A 121 -31.37 8.84 -55.46
CA THR A 121 -32.17 10.08 -55.22
C THR A 121 -33.13 10.42 -56.39
N PRO A 122 -33.94 11.52 -56.36
CA PRO A 122 -35.15 11.82 -55.57
C PRO A 122 -36.39 12.13 -56.48
N PRO A 123 -37.58 12.40 -55.91
CA PRO A 123 -38.28 13.66 -56.23
C PRO A 123 -39.01 14.28 -55.01
N PRO A 124 -39.60 15.49 -55.13
CA PRO A 124 -39.74 16.42 -54.01
C PRO A 124 -41.10 16.38 -53.29
N ASN A 125 -41.10 17.04 -52.14
CA ASN A 125 -42.20 17.72 -51.45
C ASN A 125 -42.96 17.02 -50.31
N LEU A 126 -42.76 17.66 -49.15
CA LEU A 126 -43.66 17.93 -48.01
C LEU A 126 -44.22 16.75 -47.21
N LEU A 127 -43.73 16.61 -45.97
CA LEU A 127 -44.53 16.96 -44.77
C LEU A 127 -43.66 16.95 -43.49
N SER A 128 -43.60 18.13 -42.88
CA SER A 128 -43.36 18.47 -41.46
C SER A 128 -42.74 17.40 -40.53
N ILE A 129 -41.46 17.58 -40.21
CA ILE A 129 -40.81 17.00 -39.02
C ILE A 129 -41.20 17.86 -37.79
N PRO A 130 -41.55 17.27 -36.64
CA PRO A 130 -41.72 18.03 -35.40
C PRO A 130 -40.40 18.70 -35.04
N ILE A 131 -40.39 20.02 -34.96
CA ILE A 131 -39.22 20.81 -34.60
C ILE A 131 -38.85 20.46 -33.17
N HIS A 132 -37.93 19.50 -32.98
CA HIS A 132 -37.20 19.38 -31.72
C HIS A 132 -36.56 20.74 -31.44
N PRO A 133 -36.65 21.29 -30.21
CA PRO A 133 -36.04 22.58 -29.89
C PRO A 133 -34.54 22.49 -30.14
N ALA A 134 -34.11 23.05 -31.27
CA ALA A 134 -32.73 23.06 -31.71
C ALA A 134 -32.09 24.36 -31.26
N ILE A 135 -30.90 24.30 -30.68
CA ILE A 135 -30.13 25.50 -30.31
C ILE A 135 -29.62 26.15 -31.61
N ILE A 136 -30.26 27.24 -32.03
CA ILE A 136 -29.95 27.94 -33.28
C ILE A 136 -28.68 28.80 -33.16
N THR A 137 -28.37 29.32 -31.96
CA THR A 137 -27.29 30.28 -31.73
C THR A 137 -26.36 29.85 -30.58
N TYR A 138 -25.10 29.55 -30.92
CA TYR A 138 -24.00 29.31 -29.97
C TYR A 138 -22.62 29.47 -30.65
N PRO A 139 -21.53 29.78 -29.91
CA PRO A 139 -20.22 30.01 -30.52
C PRO A 139 -19.55 28.71 -31.00
N ARG A 140 -19.45 28.52 -32.32
CA ARG A 140 -18.65 27.47 -32.97
C ARG A 140 -17.27 28.01 -33.35
N PRO A 141 -16.16 27.25 -33.22
CA PRO A 141 -16.02 25.88 -32.69
C PRO A 141 -15.79 25.81 -31.16
N GLN A 142 -15.91 26.94 -30.45
CA GLN A 142 -15.51 27.08 -29.05
C GLN A 142 -16.37 26.24 -28.08
N CYS A 143 -17.67 26.12 -28.37
CA CYS A 143 -18.60 25.30 -27.59
C CYS A 143 -19.25 24.22 -28.47
N LYS A 144 -19.51 23.06 -27.87
CA LYS A 144 -20.14 21.90 -28.51
C LYS A 144 -21.59 21.80 -28.03
N CYS A 145 -22.52 21.64 -28.97
CA CYS A 145 -23.90 21.27 -28.67
C CYS A 145 -23.98 19.74 -28.62
N GLY A 146 -24.44 19.19 -27.50
CA GLY A 146 -24.80 17.77 -27.40
C GLY A 146 -26.21 17.53 -27.94
N GLY A 147 -26.64 16.27 -28.07
CA GLY A 147 -28.03 15.96 -28.44
C GLY A 147 -29.04 16.66 -27.52
N GLY A 148 -30.05 17.30 -28.09
CA GLY A 148 -31.03 18.13 -27.38
C GLY A 148 -30.58 19.59 -27.17
N THR A 149 -30.96 20.16 -26.03
CA THR A 149 -30.76 21.57 -25.61
C THR A 149 -29.54 21.75 -24.67
N MET A 150 -28.50 20.93 -24.86
CA MET A 150 -27.31 20.88 -24.02
C MET A 150 -26.11 21.58 -24.68
N LEU A 151 -25.51 22.54 -23.97
CA LEU A 151 -24.34 23.29 -24.42
C LEU A 151 -23.13 23.05 -23.51
N TYR A 152 -22.01 22.63 -24.11
CA TYR A 152 -20.76 22.35 -23.41
C TYR A 152 -19.60 23.23 -23.94
N CYS A 153 -19.05 24.06 -23.05
CA CYS A 153 -17.91 24.93 -23.28
C CYS A 153 -16.74 24.50 -22.39
N GLY A 154 -15.78 23.77 -22.95
CA GLY A 154 -14.61 23.27 -22.24
C GLY A 154 -13.42 24.24 -22.23
N LYS A 155 -12.24 23.74 -21.84
CA LYS A 155 -10.98 24.51 -21.73
C LYS A 155 -10.56 25.25 -23.00
N PHE A 156 -10.88 24.69 -24.17
CA PHE A 156 -10.50 25.27 -25.46
C PHE A 156 -11.31 26.52 -25.83
N ALA A 157 -12.42 26.78 -25.14
CA ALA A 157 -13.27 27.94 -25.40
C ALA A 157 -12.63 29.27 -24.95
N LYS A 158 -11.72 29.23 -23.96
CA LYS A 158 -11.02 30.40 -23.38
C LYS A 158 -11.96 31.58 -23.04
N LEU A 159 -13.16 31.26 -22.56
CA LEU A 159 -14.21 32.26 -22.30
C LEU A 159 -13.82 33.17 -21.14
N ARG A 160 -13.84 34.49 -21.38
CA ARG A 160 -13.75 35.54 -20.35
C ARG A 160 -15.11 36.18 -20.03
N ARG A 161 -16.02 36.17 -21.00
CA ARG A 161 -17.38 36.71 -20.92
C ARG A 161 -18.35 35.69 -21.48
N MET A 162 -19.63 35.82 -21.13
CA MET A 162 -20.69 34.92 -21.63
C MET A 162 -20.90 35.16 -23.15
N PRO A 163 -20.79 34.13 -24.00
CA PRO A 163 -21.13 34.24 -25.42
C PRO A 163 -22.64 34.43 -25.65
N ARG A 164 -23.05 34.88 -26.85
CA ARG A 164 -24.48 34.87 -27.21
C ARG A 164 -24.95 33.42 -27.38
N ILE A 165 -25.92 32.99 -26.57
CA ILE A 165 -26.53 31.65 -26.64
C ILE A 165 -28.05 31.75 -26.72
N SER A 166 -28.69 30.74 -27.31
CA SER A 166 -30.16 30.65 -27.39
C SER A 166 -30.82 30.51 -26.02
N ALA A 167 -32.01 31.09 -25.85
CA ALA A 167 -32.86 30.94 -24.66
C ALA A 167 -33.40 29.51 -24.47
N GLU A 168 -33.33 28.67 -25.51
CA GLU A 168 -33.75 27.28 -25.49
C GLU A 168 -32.79 26.33 -24.75
N VAL A 169 -31.63 26.83 -24.29
CA VAL A 169 -30.64 26.01 -23.57
C VAL A 169 -31.19 25.57 -22.22
N THR A 170 -31.28 24.26 -22.00
CA THR A 170 -31.69 23.68 -20.71
C THR A 170 -30.50 23.30 -19.85
N ASN A 171 -29.38 22.90 -20.46
CA ASN A 171 -28.20 22.44 -19.74
C ASN A 171 -26.95 23.17 -20.23
N LEU A 172 -26.35 23.99 -19.37
CA LEU A 172 -25.19 24.81 -19.69
C LEU A 172 -23.98 24.41 -18.84
N PHE A 173 -22.91 23.96 -19.51
CA PHE A 173 -21.65 23.57 -18.88
C PHE A 173 -20.53 24.48 -19.37
N ILE A 174 -19.98 25.31 -18.47
CA ILE A 174 -18.80 26.14 -18.72
C ILE A 174 -17.71 25.68 -17.76
N ILE A 175 -16.74 24.93 -18.26
CA ILE A 175 -15.74 24.25 -17.43
C ILE A 175 -14.32 24.62 -17.87
N ARG A 176 -13.46 24.94 -16.91
CA ARG A 176 -12.04 25.29 -17.13
C ARG A 176 -11.85 26.53 -18.02
N ASN A 177 -12.59 27.60 -17.74
CA ASN A 177 -12.47 28.90 -18.42
C ASN A 177 -12.09 30.00 -17.41
N ASN A 178 -12.21 31.29 -17.78
CA ASN A 178 -11.94 32.42 -16.88
C ASN A 178 -13.12 33.40 -16.87
N LEU A 179 -14.34 32.85 -16.69
CA LEU A 179 -15.59 33.57 -16.84
C LEU A 179 -15.77 34.61 -15.73
N THR A 180 -16.01 35.87 -16.09
CA THR A 180 -16.41 36.92 -15.15
C THR A 180 -17.94 37.03 -15.11
N LEU A 181 -18.53 36.92 -13.93
CA LEU A 181 -19.97 37.09 -13.73
C LEU A 181 -20.37 38.56 -13.67
N ARG A 182 -21.59 38.86 -14.14
CA ARG A 182 -22.26 40.18 -14.07
C ARG A 182 -23.68 39.99 -13.55
N GLU A 183 -24.33 41.07 -13.16
CA GLU A 183 -25.73 41.04 -12.74
C GLU A 183 -26.63 40.58 -13.90
N ASN A 184 -27.67 39.79 -13.60
CA ASN A 184 -28.65 39.29 -14.56
C ASN A 184 -28.06 38.53 -15.77
N LEU A 185 -26.84 37.97 -15.64
CA LEU A 185 -26.12 37.35 -16.75
C LEU A 185 -26.89 36.20 -17.41
N PHE A 186 -27.67 35.46 -16.62
CA PHE A 186 -28.42 34.30 -17.06
C PHE A 186 -29.94 34.55 -17.17
N ALA A 187 -30.40 35.79 -16.96
CA ALA A 187 -31.84 36.10 -16.86
C ALA A 187 -32.65 35.71 -18.12
N ASN A 188 -32.02 35.71 -19.30
CA ASN A 188 -32.67 35.32 -20.56
C ASN A 188 -32.77 33.80 -20.77
N LEU A 189 -32.20 32.98 -19.88
CA LEU A 189 -32.17 31.52 -19.98
C LEU A 189 -33.26 30.89 -19.10
N THR A 190 -34.51 31.29 -19.29
CA THR A 190 -35.62 30.90 -18.41
C THR A 190 -35.89 29.40 -18.38
N ARG A 191 -35.51 28.66 -19.44
CA ARG A 191 -35.63 27.19 -19.54
C ARG A 191 -34.45 26.41 -18.92
N LEU A 192 -33.48 27.11 -18.33
CA LEU A 192 -32.28 26.49 -17.79
C LEU A 192 -32.59 25.63 -16.57
N GLN A 193 -32.25 24.34 -16.66
CA GLN A 193 -32.41 23.34 -15.60
C GLN A 193 -31.07 23.03 -14.91
N LYS A 194 -29.95 23.05 -15.66
CA LYS A 194 -28.63 22.71 -15.13
C LYS A 194 -27.59 23.75 -15.53
N LEU A 195 -26.93 24.34 -14.54
CA LEU A 195 -25.84 25.30 -14.73
C LEU A 195 -24.58 24.81 -14.03
N THR A 196 -23.48 24.68 -14.78
CA THR A 196 -22.18 24.30 -14.25
C THR A 196 -21.11 25.31 -14.65
N LEU A 197 -20.45 25.92 -13.66
CA LEU A 197 -19.41 26.94 -13.77
C LEU A 197 -18.11 26.48 -13.08
N LYS A 198 -17.70 25.23 -13.28
CA LYS A 198 -16.56 24.62 -12.58
C LYS A 198 -15.20 25.10 -13.13
N TYR A 199 -14.23 25.36 -12.26
CA TYR A 199 -12.88 25.82 -12.66
C TYR A 199 -12.90 27.08 -13.52
N ASN A 200 -13.64 28.12 -13.11
CA ASN A 200 -13.71 29.40 -13.83
C ASN A 200 -12.93 30.54 -13.16
N ASN A 201 -12.23 30.25 -12.07
CA ASN A 201 -11.51 31.24 -11.26
C ASN A 201 -12.38 32.42 -10.81
N ILE A 202 -13.68 32.17 -10.59
CA ILE A 202 -14.65 33.19 -10.17
C ILE A 202 -14.31 33.61 -8.74
N SER A 203 -14.08 34.89 -8.50
CA SER A 203 -13.80 35.44 -7.17
C SER A 203 -14.96 36.21 -6.57
N ARG A 204 -15.78 36.86 -7.42
CA ARG A 204 -16.96 37.63 -7.02
C ARG A 204 -18.17 37.16 -7.80
N VAL A 205 -19.28 36.96 -7.09
CA VAL A 205 -20.60 36.72 -7.68
C VAL A 205 -21.40 38.01 -7.47
N PRO A 206 -21.75 38.76 -8.52
CA PRO A 206 -22.60 39.95 -8.37
C PRO A 206 -24.03 39.60 -7.89
N PRO A 207 -24.73 40.52 -7.21
CA PRO A 207 -26.14 40.35 -6.88
C PRO A 207 -26.98 40.05 -8.12
N GLY A 208 -28.03 39.22 -7.97
CA GLY A 208 -28.93 38.90 -9.07
C GLY A 208 -28.29 38.15 -10.25
N SER A 209 -27.05 37.64 -10.16
CA SER A 209 -26.45 36.86 -11.25
C SER A 209 -27.28 35.64 -11.67
N PHE A 210 -28.05 35.06 -10.74
CA PHE A 210 -28.94 33.91 -10.99
C PHE A 210 -30.44 34.28 -10.93
N ALA A 211 -30.78 35.57 -10.99
CA ALA A 211 -32.17 36.01 -11.01
C ALA A 211 -32.89 35.50 -12.28
N GLY A 212 -34.18 35.19 -12.16
CA GLY A 212 -35.01 34.76 -13.30
C GLY A 212 -34.81 33.32 -13.78
N LEU A 213 -34.29 32.43 -12.92
CA LEU A 213 -34.07 31.01 -13.22
C LEU A 213 -35.00 30.07 -12.43
N PRO A 214 -36.34 30.11 -12.64
CA PRO A 214 -37.31 29.39 -11.81
C PRO A 214 -37.26 27.86 -11.97
N HIS A 215 -36.76 27.38 -13.11
CA HIS A 215 -36.67 25.95 -13.44
C HIS A 215 -35.30 25.33 -13.15
N LEU A 216 -34.39 26.07 -12.52
CA LEU A 216 -33.04 25.58 -12.25
C LEU A 216 -33.09 24.50 -11.17
N GLU A 217 -32.69 23.28 -11.53
CA GLU A 217 -32.65 22.12 -10.63
C GLU A 217 -31.25 21.88 -10.07
N ARG A 218 -30.20 22.18 -10.87
CA ARG A 218 -28.81 21.96 -10.47
C ARG A 218 -27.96 23.20 -10.72
N LEU A 219 -27.30 23.66 -9.67
CA LEU A 219 -26.33 24.75 -9.74
C LEU A 219 -24.98 24.29 -9.16
N GLU A 220 -23.94 24.31 -10.00
CA GLU A 220 -22.59 23.91 -9.63
C GLU A 220 -21.59 24.99 -9.99
N PHE A 221 -20.82 25.47 -9.01
CA PHE A 221 -19.75 26.43 -9.23
C PHE A 221 -18.55 26.13 -8.31
N SER A 222 -18.26 24.83 -8.22
CA SER A 222 -17.13 24.26 -7.49
C SER A 222 -15.77 24.59 -8.13
N HIS A 223 -14.69 24.53 -7.34
CA HIS A 223 -13.32 24.87 -7.73
C HIS A 223 -13.22 26.28 -8.32
N ASN A 224 -13.73 27.26 -7.57
CA ASN A 224 -13.55 28.69 -7.85
C ASN A 224 -12.89 29.35 -6.62
N ASN A 225 -12.84 30.67 -6.60
CA ASN A 225 -12.15 31.44 -5.56
C ASN A 225 -13.12 32.37 -4.81
N ILE A 226 -14.35 31.93 -4.63
CA ILE A 226 -15.44 32.73 -4.07
C ILE A 226 -15.27 32.79 -2.55
N SER A 227 -15.16 34.00 -2.00
CA SER A 227 -15.02 34.23 -0.56
C SER A 227 -16.35 34.45 0.15
N GLN A 228 -17.33 35.05 -0.54
CA GLN A 228 -18.63 35.41 0.00
C GLN A 228 -19.70 35.33 -1.10
N LEU A 229 -20.93 35.01 -0.69
CA LEU A 229 -22.11 35.06 -1.53
C LEU A 229 -22.92 36.33 -1.18
N PRO A 230 -23.36 37.13 -2.16
CA PRO A 230 -24.24 38.26 -1.88
C PRO A 230 -25.55 37.82 -1.23
N HIS A 231 -26.11 38.69 -0.39
CA HIS A 231 -27.44 38.48 0.17
C HIS A 231 -28.50 38.32 -0.93
N GLY A 232 -29.42 37.37 -0.78
CA GLY A 232 -30.49 37.10 -1.74
C GLY A 232 -30.08 36.41 -3.05
N ILE A 233 -28.82 36.01 -3.24
CA ILE A 233 -28.35 35.42 -4.51
C ILE A 233 -29.03 34.09 -4.88
N LEU A 234 -29.60 33.39 -3.91
CA LEU A 234 -30.31 32.11 -4.08
C LEU A 234 -31.83 32.24 -3.92
N LYS A 235 -32.37 33.45 -3.69
CA LYS A 235 -33.77 33.66 -3.29
C LYS A 235 -34.78 33.12 -4.31
N ASP A 236 -34.51 33.32 -5.60
CA ASP A 236 -35.44 32.99 -6.69
C ASP A 236 -35.32 31.53 -7.19
N LEU A 237 -34.42 30.73 -6.60
CA LEU A 237 -34.10 29.38 -7.05
C LEU A 237 -35.02 28.31 -6.42
N HIS A 238 -36.33 28.51 -6.50
CA HIS A 238 -37.32 27.64 -5.84
C HIS A 238 -37.33 26.18 -6.34
N GLY A 239 -36.87 25.95 -7.58
CA GLY A 239 -36.78 24.62 -8.19
C GLY A 239 -35.50 23.84 -7.87
N LEU A 240 -34.56 24.44 -7.14
CA LEU A 240 -33.21 23.89 -6.96
C LEU A 240 -33.24 22.62 -6.11
N GLN A 241 -32.63 21.56 -6.63
CA GLN A 241 -32.49 20.24 -5.99
C GLN A 241 -31.06 19.96 -5.56
N TRP A 242 -30.07 20.49 -6.30
CA TRP A 242 -28.66 20.26 -6.03
C TRP A 242 -27.84 21.55 -6.08
N LEU A 243 -27.13 21.84 -5.00
CA LEU A 243 -26.20 22.97 -4.90
C LEU A 243 -24.78 22.51 -4.58
N PHE A 244 -23.84 22.76 -5.49
CA PHE A 244 -22.44 22.35 -5.36
C PHE A 244 -21.48 23.54 -5.32
N LEU A 245 -20.85 23.73 -4.15
CA LEU A 245 -19.97 24.84 -3.80
C LEU A 245 -18.57 24.39 -3.36
N VAL A 246 -18.19 23.16 -3.70
CA VAL A 246 -16.95 22.49 -3.26
C VAL A 246 -15.70 23.27 -3.66
N LYS A 247 -14.69 23.31 -2.79
CA LYS A 247 -13.38 23.95 -3.06
C LYS A 247 -13.53 25.41 -3.50
N ASN A 248 -14.10 26.22 -2.62
CA ASN A 248 -14.11 27.68 -2.69
C ASN A 248 -13.43 28.25 -1.43
N GLN A 249 -13.62 29.53 -1.13
CA GLN A 249 -13.06 30.19 0.06
C GLN A 249 -14.17 30.77 0.95
N LEU A 250 -15.37 30.15 0.96
CA LEU A 250 -16.51 30.68 1.69
C LEU A 250 -16.26 30.67 3.20
N HIS A 251 -16.42 31.82 3.83
CA HIS A 251 -16.34 31.97 5.29
C HIS A 251 -17.70 31.79 5.99
N TYR A 252 -18.78 32.10 5.28
CA TYR A 252 -20.16 32.03 5.74
C TYR A 252 -21.04 31.58 4.57
N PHE A 253 -22.09 30.83 4.87
CA PHE A 253 -23.11 30.46 3.90
C PHE A 253 -24.47 30.88 4.48
N PRO A 254 -25.26 31.71 3.79
CA PRO A 254 -26.46 32.28 4.38
C PRO A 254 -27.58 31.24 4.49
N MET A 255 -27.62 30.50 5.60
CA MET A 255 -28.57 29.41 5.84
C MET A 255 -30.03 29.86 5.78
N GLU A 256 -30.32 31.13 6.09
CA GLU A 256 -31.65 31.74 5.98
C GLU A 256 -32.31 31.57 4.60
N HIS A 257 -31.51 31.53 3.52
CA HIS A 257 -32.03 31.35 2.16
C HIS A 257 -32.38 29.90 1.84
N LEU A 258 -31.95 28.92 2.64
CA LEU A 258 -32.39 27.53 2.50
C LEU A 258 -33.90 27.39 2.67
N ALA A 259 -34.51 28.26 3.48
CA ALA A 259 -35.95 28.26 3.72
C ALA A 259 -36.78 28.47 2.43
N SER A 260 -36.25 29.19 1.42
CA SER A 260 -36.97 29.45 0.15
C SER A 260 -36.77 28.36 -0.91
N MET A 261 -35.87 27.40 -0.67
CA MET A 261 -35.52 26.31 -1.60
C MET A 261 -36.17 25.00 -1.16
N HIS A 262 -37.49 24.89 -1.35
CA HIS A 262 -38.29 23.77 -0.83
C HIS A 262 -37.95 22.40 -1.43
N LYS A 263 -37.32 22.36 -2.62
CA LYS A 263 -36.96 21.11 -3.31
C LYS A 263 -35.49 20.70 -3.14
N LEU A 264 -34.72 21.43 -2.32
CA LEU A 264 -33.28 21.20 -2.21
C LEU A 264 -33.03 19.88 -1.50
N ASP A 265 -32.55 18.88 -2.24
CA ASP A 265 -32.25 17.55 -1.73
C ASP A 265 -30.80 17.50 -1.20
N TRP A 266 -29.81 18.06 -1.93
CA TRP A 266 -28.39 18.06 -1.50
C TRP A 266 -27.71 19.43 -1.52
N LEU A 267 -26.92 19.65 -0.47
CA LEU A 267 -26.07 20.82 -0.29
C LEU A 267 -24.62 20.38 -0.04
N ILE A 268 -23.73 20.69 -0.98
CA ILE A 268 -22.32 20.34 -0.88
C ILE A 268 -21.45 21.59 -0.75
N LEU A 269 -20.91 21.81 0.45
CA LEU A 269 -20.08 22.95 0.86
C LEU A 269 -18.66 22.53 1.27
N SER A 270 -18.24 21.32 0.91
CA SER A 270 -16.93 20.74 1.24
C SER A 270 -15.74 21.60 0.83
N TYR A 271 -14.65 21.54 1.59
CA TYR A 271 -13.39 22.26 1.30
C TYR A 271 -13.60 23.79 1.16
N ASN A 272 -14.21 24.40 2.18
CA ASN A 272 -14.35 25.86 2.29
C ASN A 272 -13.68 26.33 3.60
N ARG A 273 -14.07 27.49 4.13
CA ARG A 273 -13.57 28.06 5.38
C ARG A 273 -14.72 28.43 6.32
N LEU A 274 -15.82 27.68 6.25
CA LEU A 274 -17.06 28.00 6.93
C LEU A 274 -16.92 27.91 8.46
N THR A 275 -17.47 28.91 9.14
CA THR A 275 -17.67 28.94 10.60
C THR A 275 -19.18 29.06 10.88
N LEU A 276 -19.80 28.06 11.51
CA LEU A 276 -21.25 28.02 11.79
C LEU A 276 -21.58 28.71 13.13
N HIS A 277 -21.29 30.00 13.28
CA HIS A 277 -21.61 30.74 14.50
C HIS A 277 -23.05 31.30 14.46
N ASN A 278 -23.90 30.85 15.39
CA ASN A 278 -25.25 31.38 15.66
C ASN A 278 -26.25 31.37 14.50
N GLU A 279 -25.98 30.62 13.43
CA GLU A 279 -26.93 30.49 12.32
C GLU A 279 -28.14 29.67 12.76
N GLN A 280 -29.32 30.29 12.66
CA GLN A 280 -30.60 29.69 12.97
C GLN A 280 -31.42 29.64 11.69
N LEU A 281 -31.80 28.43 11.28
CA LEU A 281 -32.85 28.26 10.30
C LEU A 281 -34.19 28.59 10.99
N SER A 282 -35.00 29.45 10.38
CA SER A 282 -36.36 29.74 10.84
C SER A 282 -37.38 28.72 10.32
N LYS A 283 -37.09 28.11 9.15
CA LYS A 283 -37.81 26.98 8.56
C LYS A 283 -36.84 26.18 7.69
N GLY A 284 -36.78 24.87 7.84
CA GLY A 284 -35.84 24.04 7.10
C GLY A 284 -36.33 23.63 5.71
N PRO A 285 -35.42 23.52 4.71
CA PRO A 285 -35.70 22.82 3.44
C PRO A 285 -35.94 21.32 3.65
N GLU A 286 -36.48 20.63 2.63
CA GLU A 286 -36.56 19.15 2.58
C GLU A 286 -35.19 18.49 2.28
N LEU A 287 -34.14 19.00 2.92
CA LEU A 287 -32.77 18.63 2.64
C LEU A 287 -32.44 17.26 3.25
N ARG A 288 -31.87 16.39 2.41
CA ARG A 288 -31.53 15.01 2.76
C ARG A 288 -30.05 14.81 3.06
N GLU A 289 -29.18 15.52 2.35
CA GLU A 289 -27.73 15.36 2.54
C GLU A 289 -27.02 16.72 2.61
N ILE A 290 -26.19 16.87 3.63
CA ILE A 290 -25.30 18.02 3.81
C ILE A 290 -23.86 17.54 3.90
N TYR A 291 -23.01 18.16 3.09
CA TYR A 291 -21.56 17.99 3.16
C TYR A 291 -20.88 19.28 3.57
N LEU A 292 -20.28 19.26 4.75
CA LEU A 292 -19.54 20.35 5.37
C LEU A 292 -18.10 19.95 5.71
N ASP A 293 -17.59 18.87 5.12
CA ASP A 293 -16.24 18.38 5.37
C ASP A 293 -15.16 19.38 4.94
N HIS A 294 -14.00 19.32 5.60
CA HIS A 294 -12.86 20.20 5.34
C HIS A 294 -13.23 21.70 5.42
N ASN A 295 -13.89 22.10 6.51
CA ASN A 295 -14.22 23.49 6.83
C ASN A 295 -13.52 23.91 8.15
N ARG A 296 -14.01 24.98 8.79
CA ARG A 296 -13.45 25.53 10.05
C ARG A 296 -14.52 25.62 11.13
N ILE A 297 -15.42 24.64 11.18
CA ILE A 297 -16.49 24.60 12.18
C ILE A 297 -15.89 24.20 13.52
N GLU A 298 -16.10 25.00 14.56
CA GLU A 298 -15.51 24.79 15.91
C GLU A 298 -16.51 24.27 16.95
N TYR A 299 -17.79 24.61 16.80
CA TYR A 299 -18.84 24.31 17.76
C TYR A 299 -20.16 23.98 17.04
N ILE A 300 -20.89 23.00 17.57
CA ILE A 300 -22.26 22.68 17.12
C ILE A 300 -23.22 22.91 18.28
N GLY A 301 -24.09 23.91 18.14
CA GLY A 301 -25.09 24.25 19.15
C GLY A 301 -26.41 23.51 18.94
N GLU A 302 -27.30 23.60 19.93
CA GLU A 302 -28.66 23.04 19.88
C GLU A 302 -29.45 23.46 18.63
N LYS A 303 -29.32 24.74 18.22
CA LYS A 303 -30.11 25.32 17.14
C LYS A 303 -29.47 25.20 15.75
N THR A 304 -28.22 24.74 15.66
CA THR A 304 -27.45 24.75 14.41
C THR A 304 -28.12 23.92 13.31
N PHE A 305 -28.66 22.74 13.65
CA PHE A 305 -29.33 21.84 12.70
C PHE A 305 -30.80 21.57 13.07
N ALA A 306 -31.37 22.31 14.00
CA ALA A 306 -32.67 22.01 14.62
C ALA A 306 -33.87 22.00 13.67
N GLN A 307 -33.77 22.58 12.47
CA GLN A 307 -34.85 22.63 11.49
C GLN A 307 -34.69 21.63 10.33
N LEU A 308 -33.70 20.76 10.36
CA LEU A 308 -33.37 19.86 9.25
C LEU A 308 -33.92 18.45 9.48
N ASP A 309 -35.24 18.35 9.73
CA ASP A 309 -35.88 17.12 10.21
C ASP A 309 -35.78 15.94 9.22
N ASN A 310 -35.65 16.25 7.93
CA ASN A 310 -35.56 15.29 6.82
C ASN A 310 -34.11 14.89 6.46
N LEU A 311 -33.11 15.37 7.20
CA LEU A 311 -31.71 15.10 6.92
C LEU A 311 -31.41 13.62 7.16
N GLU A 312 -30.90 12.93 6.14
CA GLU A 312 -30.50 11.52 6.15
C GLU A 312 -28.98 11.36 6.37
N LEU A 313 -28.15 12.29 5.86
CA LEU A 313 -26.69 12.25 5.98
C LEU A 313 -26.09 13.61 6.35
N LEU A 314 -25.22 13.62 7.36
CA LEU A 314 -24.45 14.78 7.79
C LEU A 314 -22.95 14.50 7.80
N ASP A 315 -22.23 15.14 6.89
CA ASP A 315 -20.77 15.01 6.77
C ASP A 315 -20.05 16.24 7.34
N LEU A 316 -19.33 16.06 8.45
CA LEU A 316 -18.60 17.09 9.18
C LEU A 316 -17.10 16.75 9.34
N GLN A 317 -16.58 15.86 8.50
CA GLN A 317 -15.21 15.37 8.61
C GLN A 317 -14.18 16.50 8.46
N HIS A 318 -13.03 16.38 9.13
CA HIS A 318 -11.91 17.31 9.04
C HIS A 318 -12.33 18.78 9.26
N ASN A 319 -13.06 19.03 10.34
CA ASN A 319 -13.33 20.36 10.87
C ASN A 319 -12.50 20.60 12.14
N LEU A 320 -12.81 21.64 12.90
CA LEU A 320 -12.15 22.01 14.14
C LEU A 320 -13.08 21.83 15.35
N ILE A 321 -14.05 20.90 15.24
CA ILE A 321 -15.10 20.75 16.24
C ILE A 321 -14.49 20.26 17.54
N THR A 322 -14.64 21.05 18.61
CA THR A 322 -14.16 20.71 19.96
C THR A 322 -15.30 20.25 20.86
N HIS A 323 -16.49 20.85 20.69
CA HIS A 323 -17.67 20.59 21.51
C HIS A 323 -18.93 20.48 20.65
N ILE A 324 -19.76 19.48 20.97
CA ILE A 324 -21.09 19.27 20.40
C ILE A 324 -22.08 19.36 21.55
N HIS A 325 -23.09 20.22 21.42
CA HIS A 325 -24.15 20.33 22.41
C HIS A 325 -24.97 19.03 22.48
N ILE A 326 -25.39 18.62 23.68
CA ILE A 326 -26.15 17.38 23.93
C ILE A 326 -27.48 17.27 23.17
N ARG A 327 -28.06 18.39 22.73
CA ARG A 327 -29.27 18.44 21.89
C ARG A 327 -29.02 18.90 20.45
N ALA A 328 -27.77 18.96 20.01
CA ALA A 328 -27.40 19.44 18.68
C ALA A 328 -28.08 18.66 17.54
N PHE A 329 -28.32 17.36 17.73
CA PHE A 329 -28.93 16.48 16.72
C PHE A 329 -30.36 16.06 17.07
N ALA A 330 -30.94 16.58 18.16
CA ALA A 330 -32.21 16.08 18.69
C ALA A 330 -33.38 16.11 17.68
N ASN A 331 -33.41 17.12 16.82
CA ASN A 331 -34.47 17.30 15.82
C ASN A 331 -34.24 16.52 14.51
N LEU A 332 -33.05 15.93 14.31
CA LEU A 332 -32.71 15.19 13.10
C LEU A 332 -33.35 13.80 13.10
N THR A 333 -34.67 13.73 12.98
CA THR A 333 -35.45 12.48 13.14
C THR A 333 -35.24 11.48 12.00
N ALA A 334 -34.85 11.95 10.81
CA ALA A 334 -34.60 11.11 9.63
C ALA A 334 -33.13 10.66 9.47
N ILE A 335 -32.22 11.08 10.36
CA ILE A 335 -30.77 10.87 10.17
C ILE A 335 -30.39 9.39 10.19
N LEU A 336 -29.54 8.99 9.24
CA LEU A 336 -29.04 7.63 9.05
C LEU A 336 -27.52 7.55 9.26
N ASP A 337 -26.76 8.56 8.79
CA ASP A 337 -25.30 8.57 8.82
C ASP A 337 -24.76 9.91 9.32
N ILE A 338 -23.93 9.87 10.37
CA ILE A 338 -23.20 11.03 10.90
C ILE A 338 -21.70 10.75 10.84
N ARG A 339 -20.96 11.64 10.17
CA ARG A 339 -19.50 11.52 10.01
C ARG A 339 -18.77 12.66 10.70
N LEU A 340 -17.97 12.33 11.71
CA LEU A 340 -17.21 13.27 12.53
C LEU A 340 -15.69 13.07 12.42
N ILE A 341 -15.23 12.29 11.45
CA ILE A 341 -13.82 11.87 11.30
C ILE A 341 -12.85 13.06 11.38
N GLY A 342 -11.77 12.92 12.14
CA GLY A 342 -10.67 13.89 12.16
C GLY A 342 -11.00 15.23 12.80
N ASN A 343 -11.98 15.27 13.72
CA ASN A 343 -12.25 16.44 14.56
C ASN A 343 -11.59 16.30 15.94
N PRO A 344 -11.13 17.41 16.54
CA PRO A 344 -10.49 17.43 17.86
C PRO A 344 -11.48 17.34 19.04
N ILE A 345 -12.51 16.48 18.93
CA ILE A 345 -13.52 16.27 19.99
C ILE A 345 -12.90 15.43 21.10
N LYS A 346 -12.96 15.92 22.35
CA LYS A 346 -12.41 15.23 23.53
C LYS A 346 -13.43 14.39 24.27
N GLU A 347 -14.67 14.84 24.31
CA GLU A 347 -15.77 14.21 25.06
C GLU A 347 -17.03 14.25 24.21
N LEU A 348 -17.73 13.12 24.15
CA LEU A 348 -19.00 12.97 23.46
C LEU A 348 -19.88 12.02 24.28
N SER A 349 -21.05 12.51 24.71
CA SER A 349 -22.03 11.69 25.41
C SER A 349 -22.94 10.99 24.39
N GLY A 350 -23.30 9.74 24.67
CA GLY A 350 -24.27 9.00 23.87
C GLY A 350 -25.66 9.66 23.87
N GLU A 351 -25.99 10.45 24.90
CA GLU A 351 -27.25 11.20 25.00
C GLU A 351 -27.45 12.17 23.84
N THR A 352 -26.35 12.59 23.19
CA THR A 352 -26.36 13.41 21.98
C THR A 352 -27.18 12.79 20.85
N PHE A 353 -27.29 11.46 20.83
CA PHE A 353 -27.97 10.68 19.79
C PHE A 353 -29.30 10.06 20.24
N LEU A 354 -29.76 10.35 21.46
CA LEU A 354 -30.92 9.69 22.08
C LEU A 354 -32.22 9.78 21.24
N TYR A 355 -32.41 10.90 20.55
CA TYR A 355 -33.61 11.14 19.75
C TYR A 355 -33.50 10.59 18.30
N ASN A 356 -32.30 10.21 17.86
CA ASN A 356 -32.01 9.81 16.49
C ASN A 356 -32.27 8.31 16.27
N LYS A 357 -33.53 7.88 16.38
CA LYS A 357 -33.93 6.46 16.33
C LYS A 357 -33.61 5.72 15.01
N ARG A 358 -33.34 6.47 13.93
CA ARG A 358 -33.02 5.92 12.60
C ARG A 358 -31.52 5.89 12.31
N LEU A 359 -30.69 6.42 13.19
CA LEU A 359 -29.25 6.46 13.02
C LEU A 359 -28.72 5.03 12.92
N ASP A 360 -28.03 4.72 11.82
CA ASP A 360 -27.51 3.37 11.54
C ASP A 360 -25.98 3.36 11.42
N ALA A 361 -25.39 4.47 10.97
CA ALA A 361 -23.95 4.62 10.78
C ALA A 361 -23.38 5.81 11.54
N LEU A 362 -22.28 5.57 12.27
CA LEU A 362 -21.53 6.61 12.97
C LEU A 362 -20.03 6.46 12.69
N SER A 363 -19.39 7.54 12.22
CA SER A 363 -17.94 7.56 12.01
C SER A 363 -17.24 8.50 12.96
N LEU A 364 -16.41 7.93 13.84
CA LEU A 364 -15.64 8.62 14.89
C LEU A 364 -14.12 8.55 14.67
N ALA A 365 -13.70 8.19 13.46
CA ALA A 365 -12.31 7.89 13.18
C ALA A 365 -11.36 9.09 13.40
N HIS A 366 -10.12 8.82 13.78
CA HIS A 366 -9.05 9.80 13.99
C HIS A 366 -9.43 10.93 14.98
N MET A 367 -10.19 10.60 16.02
CA MET A 367 -10.56 11.55 17.07
C MET A 367 -9.88 11.19 18.41
N PRO A 368 -9.55 12.18 19.25
CA PRO A 368 -8.85 11.96 20.51
C PRO A 368 -9.74 11.52 21.68
N LEU A 369 -11.03 11.25 21.50
CA LEU A 369 -11.95 10.89 22.59
C LEU A 369 -11.77 9.45 23.10
N PRO A 370 -12.11 9.16 24.37
CA PRO A 370 -12.31 7.82 24.87
C PRO A 370 -13.68 7.26 24.46
N ILE A 371 -13.71 6.00 24.03
CA ILE A 371 -14.93 5.25 23.70
C ILE A 371 -15.34 4.48 24.95
N ASP A 372 -16.03 5.18 25.86
CA ASP A 372 -16.49 4.65 27.14
C ASP A 372 -17.96 4.21 27.09
N ARG A 373 -18.41 3.52 28.15
CA ARG A 373 -19.82 3.11 28.32
C ARG A 373 -20.81 4.28 28.14
N HIS A 374 -20.48 5.48 28.62
CA HIS A 374 -21.31 6.67 28.49
C HIS A 374 -21.61 7.08 27.04
N LEU A 375 -20.71 6.77 26.10
CA LEU A 375 -20.95 7.02 24.68
C LEU A 375 -21.79 5.89 24.07
N VAL A 376 -21.51 4.65 24.46
CA VAL A 376 -22.00 3.45 23.78
C VAL A 376 -23.41 3.02 24.24
N GLU A 377 -23.75 3.23 25.51
CA GLU A 377 -24.97 2.68 26.13
C GLU A 377 -26.27 3.12 25.45
N SER A 378 -26.33 4.36 24.96
CA SER A 378 -27.52 4.89 24.28
C SER A 378 -27.45 4.84 22.76
N LEU A 379 -26.40 4.24 22.18
CA LEU A 379 -26.23 4.10 20.73
C LEU A 379 -26.87 2.81 20.21
N ASN A 380 -27.73 2.94 19.22
CA ASN A 380 -28.39 1.82 18.54
C ASN A 380 -28.09 1.82 17.04
N ILE A 381 -26.82 1.60 16.69
CA ILE A 381 -26.28 1.69 15.32
C ILE A 381 -25.79 0.32 14.82
N SER A 382 -25.78 0.10 13.50
CA SER A 382 -25.23 -1.12 12.90
C SER A 382 -23.80 -0.97 12.38
N PHE A 383 -23.37 0.25 12.04
CA PHE A 383 -22.03 0.55 11.55
C PHE A 383 -21.31 1.57 12.44
N LEU A 384 -20.11 1.23 12.90
CA LEU A 384 -19.25 2.11 13.70
C LEU A 384 -17.81 2.13 13.14
N ASN A 385 -17.29 3.31 12.85
CA ASN A 385 -15.91 3.47 12.43
C ASN A 385 -15.06 4.12 13.52
N LEU A 386 -14.09 3.36 14.05
CA LEU A 386 -13.15 3.73 15.11
C LEU A 386 -11.67 3.68 14.63
N SER A 387 -11.43 3.75 13.32
CA SER A 387 -10.07 3.88 12.77
C SER A 387 -9.36 5.10 13.37
N GLY A 388 -8.06 5.05 13.60
CA GLY A 388 -7.26 6.14 14.19
C GLY A 388 -7.38 6.29 15.71
N ILE A 389 -8.14 5.42 16.40
CA ILE A 389 -8.29 5.45 17.87
C ILE A 389 -7.35 4.42 18.50
N GLN A 390 -6.68 4.81 19.58
CA GLN A 390 -5.75 3.95 20.33
C GLN A 390 -6.50 2.88 21.13
N PHE A 391 -5.91 1.69 21.25
CA PHE A 391 -6.48 0.54 21.97
C PHE A 391 -6.91 0.89 23.40
N ASP A 392 -6.04 1.60 24.14
CA ASP A 392 -6.26 1.94 25.56
C ASP A 392 -7.43 2.91 25.79
N ARG A 393 -7.94 3.54 24.72
CA ARG A 393 -9.07 4.48 24.76
C ARG A 393 -10.39 3.80 24.42
N ILE A 394 -10.42 2.50 24.18
CA ILE A 394 -11.62 1.79 23.75
C ILE A 394 -12.05 0.80 24.84
N ASP A 395 -13.24 1.02 25.39
CA ASP A 395 -13.89 0.05 26.26
C ASP A 395 -14.56 -1.04 25.42
N PHE A 396 -13.83 -2.13 25.18
CA PHE A 396 -14.35 -3.28 24.44
C PHE A 396 -15.47 -4.03 25.16
N ALA A 397 -15.58 -3.92 26.49
CA ALA A 397 -16.69 -4.52 27.22
C ALA A 397 -18.00 -3.80 26.87
N ALA A 398 -17.97 -2.46 26.89
CA ALA A 398 -19.11 -1.65 26.45
C ALA A 398 -19.49 -1.90 24.98
N LEU A 399 -18.51 -2.01 24.07
CA LEU A 399 -18.79 -2.32 22.65
C LEU A 399 -19.48 -3.69 22.48
N ASN A 400 -19.15 -4.68 23.30
CA ASN A 400 -19.75 -6.02 23.25
C ASN A 400 -21.17 -6.09 23.85
N GLU A 401 -21.62 -5.05 24.55
CA GLU A 401 -23.01 -4.88 24.98
C GLU A 401 -23.91 -4.37 23.85
N MET A 402 -23.33 -3.82 22.76
CA MET A 402 -24.09 -3.35 21.60
C MET A 402 -24.64 -4.51 20.77
N HIS A 403 -25.93 -4.84 20.94
CA HIS A 403 -26.58 -5.93 20.21
C HIS A 403 -26.86 -5.62 18.72
N SER A 404 -27.02 -4.34 18.37
CA SER A 404 -27.36 -3.92 17.01
C SER A 404 -26.15 -3.73 16.11
N LEU A 405 -24.94 -3.72 16.68
CA LEU A 405 -23.71 -3.45 15.96
C LEU A 405 -23.31 -4.66 15.09
N LYS A 406 -23.29 -4.46 13.77
CA LYS A 406 -22.97 -5.49 12.77
C LYS A 406 -21.63 -5.28 12.10
N TYR A 407 -21.20 -4.04 11.98
CA TYR A 407 -20.01 -3.66 11.21
C TYR A 407 -19.15 -2.70 12.02
N ILE A 408 -17.87 -3.03 12.19
CA ILE A 408 -16.92 -2.17 12.87
C ILE A 408 -15.62 -2.04 12.08
N VAL A 409 -15.05 -0.84 12.07
CA VAL A 409 -13.79 -0.54 11.39
C VAL A 409 -12.76 -0.03 12.39
N PHE A 410 -11.58 -0.63 12.37
CA PHE A 410 -10.40 -0.29 13.16
C PHE A 410 -9.18 -0.10 12.25
N ASP A 411 -8.05 0.31 12.82
CA ASP A 411 -6.77 0.33 12.08
C ASP A 411 -6.09 -1.04 12.03
N ARG A 412 -6.37 -1.89 13.02
CA ARG A 412 -5.61 -3.10 13.30
C ARG A 412 -6.52 -4.29 13.42
N PHE A 413 -6.15 -5.38 12.76
CA PHE A 413 -6.98 -6.59 12.72
C PHE A 413 -7.16 -7.24 14.09
N PHE A 414 -6.21 -7.09 15.03
CA PHE A 414 -6.36 -7.68 16.36
C PHE A 414 -7.40 -6.94 17.21
N TYR A 415 -7.77 -5.69 16.93
CA TYR A 415 -8.87 -5.03 17.66
C TYR A 415 -10.19 -5.79 17.42
N CYS A 416 -10.33 -6.42 16.25
CA CYS A 416 -11.46 -7.27 15.91
C CYS A 416 -11.59 -8.50 16.82
N SER A 417 -10.52 -8.97 17.45
CA SER A 417 -10.60 -10.14 18.34
C SER A 417 -11.37 -9.83 19.63
N MET A 418 -11.40 -8.56 20.03
CA MET A 418 -12.11 -8.06 21.20
C MET A 418 -13.59 -7.81 20.93
N THR A 419 -14.05 -7.90 19.67
CA THR A 419 -15.45 -7.68 19.27
C THR A 419 -16.03 -8.89 18.54
N PRO A 420 -16.03 -10.10 19.15
CA PRO A 420 -16.40 -11.35 18.47
C PRO A 420 -17.88 -11.45 18.09
N LYS A 421 -18.76 -10.63 18.69
CA LYS A 421 -20.20 -10.62 18.40
C LYS A 421 -20.54 -9.89 17.11
N VAL A 422 -19.63 -9.05 16.61
CA VAL A 422 -19.87 -8.22 15.43
C VAL A 422 -19.78 -9.09 14.17
N LEU A 423 -20.77 -8.97 13.29
CA LEU A 423 -20.85 -9.78 12.06
C LEU A 423 -19.61 -9.61 11.17
N LEU A 424 -19.10 -8.38 11.07
CA LEU A 424 -17.84 -8.16 10.40
C LEU A 424 -17.02 -7.01 11.01
N CYS A 425 -15.71 -7.26 11.11
CA CYS A 425 -14.70 -6.28 11.47
C CYS A 425 -13.61 -6.10 10.38
N SER A 426 -13.08 -4.89 10.23
CA SER A 426 -12.02 -4.53 9.26
C SER A 426 -10.87 -3.78 9.95
N PRO A 427 -9.59 -3.98 9.57
CA PRO A 427 -9.07 -4.88 8.53
C PRO A 427 -8.98 -6.34 8.99
N LYS A 428 -9.06 -7.30 8.06
CA LYS A 428 -8.93 -8.75 8.35
C LYS A 428 -7.47 -9.24 8.46
N THR A 429 -6.53 -8.47 7.89
CA THR A 429 -5.12 -8.86 7.77
C THR A 429 -4.21 -7.64 7.70
N ASP A 430 -2.99 -7.81 8.17
CA ASP A 430 -1.88 -6.88 7.94
C ASP A 430 -0.93 -7.42 6.84
N GLY A 431 -1.39 -8.29 5.93
CA GLY A 431 -0.57 -8.89 4.86
C GLY A 431 0.37 -10.01 5.32
N VAL A 432 0.81 -9.99 6.57
CA VAL A 432 1.63 -11.06 7.17
C VAL A 432 0.72 -11.97 7.98
N SER A 433 0.03 -11.41 8.96
CA SER A 433 -0.90 -12.06 9.86
C SER A 433 -2.36 -11.80 9.46
N SER A 434 -3.22 -12.75 9.78
CA SER A 434 -4.67 -12.67 9.64
C SER A 434 -5.33 -12.80 11.01
N PHE A 435 -6.66 -12.74 11.04
CA PHE A 435 -7.42 -13.04 12.26
C PHE A 435 -7.14 -14.46 12.81
N GLU A 436 -6.99 -15.45 11.93
CA GLU A 436 -6.84 -16.85 12.32
C GLU A 436 -5.39 -17.27 12.48
N ASP A 437 -4.48 -16.69 11.70
CA ASP A 437 -3.13 -17.21 11.53
C ASP A 437 -2.05 -16.13 11.66
N LEU A 438 -0.91 -16.47 12.26
CA LEU A 438 0.25 -15.57 12.35
C LEU A 438 0.87 -15.31 10.96
N LEU A 439 0.96 -16.35 10.11
CA LEU A 439 1.32 -16.26 8.70
C LEU A 439 0.12 -16.69 7.84
N THR A 440 -0.53 -15.70 7.24
CA THR A 440 -1.79 -15.85 6.49
C THR A 440 -1.65 -16.81 5.30
N LYS A 441 -0.57 -16.64 4.52
CA LYS A 441 -0.40 -17.32 3.24
C LYS A 441 0.47 -18.58 3.38
N PRO A 442 0.10 -19.71 2.76
CA PRO A 442 0.95 -20.91 2.71
C PRO A 442 2.35 -20.63 2.15
N SER A 443 2.47 -19.73 1.17
CA SER A 443 3.76 -19.32 0.59
C SER A 443 4.71 -18.74 1.63
N LEU A 444 4.22 -17.89 2.54
CA LEU A 444 5.02 -17.31 3.63
C LEU A 444 5.50 -18.39 4.60
N ARG A 445 4.66 -19.38 4.91
CA ARG A 445 5.00 -20.50 5.80
C ARG A 445 6.11 -21.37 5.24
N TYR A 446 5.98 -21.79 3.97
CA TYR A 446 7.00 -22.60 3.31
C TYR A 446 8.32 -21.85 3.20
N SER A 447 8.29 -20.56 2.85
CA SER A 447 9.49 -19.73 2.83
C SER A 447 10.14 -19.60 4.20
N THR A 448 9.36 -19.41 5.26
CA THR A 448 9.90 -19.26 6.63
C THR A 448 10.72 -20.50 7.01
N TRP A 449 10.16 -21.71 6.84
CA TRP A 449 10.85 -22.95 7.16
C TRP A 449 12.03 -23.24 6.23
N PHE A 450 11.89 -22.95 4.93
CA PHE A 450 12.97 -23.12 3.96
C PHE A 450 14.17 -22.23 4.30
N MET A 451 13.93 -20.94 4.54
CA MET A 451 14.96 -19.96 4.87
C MET A 451 15.60 -20.24 6.23
N ALA A 452 14.80 -20.61 7.24
CA ALA A 452 15.31 -21.03 8.55
C ALA A 452 16.25 -22.23 8.42
N SER A 453 15.82 -23.26 7.68
CA SER A 453 16.61 -24.49 7.48
C SER A 453 17.91 -24.21 6.74
N LEU A 454 17.86 -23.43 5.66
CA LEU A 454 19.04 -23.09 4.86
C LEU A 454 20.05 -22.26 5.66
N SER A 455 19.56 -21.26 6.40
CA SER A 455 20.42 -20.43 7.27
C SER A 455 21.05 -21.26 8.39
N ILE A 456 20.27 -22.07 9.12
CA ILE A 456 20.80 -22.88 10.22
C ILE A 456 21.81 -23.92 9.73
N VAL A 457 21.42 -24.75 8.76
CA VAL A 457 22.28 -25.84 8.27
C VAL A 457 23.53 -25.27 7.59
N GLY A 458 23.38 -24.24 6.76
CA GLY A 458 24.48 -23.58 6.07
C GLY A 458 25.51 -23.01 7.05
N ASN A 459 25.06 -22.22 8.02
CA ASN A 459 25.95 -21.57 8.99
C ASN A 459 26.58 -22.58 9.97
N LEU A 460 25.84 -23.60 10.42
CA LEU A 460 26.41 -24.68 11.24
C LEU A 460 27.48 -25.47 10.50
N MET A 461 27.26 -25.77 9.21
CA MET A 461 28.27 -26.44 8.39
C MET A 461 29.54 -25.58 8.24
N VAL A 462 29.40 -24.26 8.05
CA VAL A 462 30.53 -23.33 7.98
C VAL A 462 31.31 -23.33 9.29
N LEU A 463 30.62 -23.20 10.43
CA LEU A 463 31.23 -23.20 11.75
C LEU A 463 31.97 -24.52 11.99
N TRP A 464 31.29 -25.66 11.82
CA TRP A 464 31.86 -27.00 11.96
C TRP A 464 33.11 -27.18 11.09
N GLY A 465 33.01 -26.83 9.80
CA GLY A 465 34.11 -26.94 8.85
C GLY A 465 35.32 -26.10 9.27
N ARG A 466 35.10 -24.85 9.67
CA ARG A 466 36.17 -23.93 10.08
C ARG A 466 36.76 -24.28 11.45
N PHE A 467 36.04 -24.97 12.34
CA PHE A 467 36.58 -25.46 13.61
C PHE A 467 37.52 -26.65 13.43
N ILE A 468 37.19 -27.56 12.51
CA ILE A 468 37.95 -28.79 12.27
C ILE A 468 39.18 -28.54 11.39
N TYR A 469 39.00 -27.80 10.29
CA TYR A 469 40.08 -27.52 9.36
C TYR A 469 40.74 -26.19 9.73
N ARG A 470 41.92 -26.25 10.36
CA ARG A 470 42.75 -25.07 10.64
C ARG A 470 43.28 -24.51 9.32
N ASP A 471 42.75 -23.38 8.89
CA ASP A 471 43.30 -22.60 7.77
C ASP A 471 44.56 -21.82 8.19
N GLU A 472 45.42 -21.52 7.21
CA GLU A 472 46.65 -20.72 7.41
C GLU A 472 46.35 -19.28 7.85
N ASN A 473 45.20 -18.71 7.44
CA ASN A 473 44.79 -17.35 7.77
C ASN A 473 43.79 -17.35 8.94
N VAL A 474 44.31 -17.34 10.17
CA VAL A 474 43.54 -17.35 11.42
C VAL A 474 42.60 -16.13 11.52
N ALA A 475 43.08 -14.96 11.07
CA ALA A 475 42.32 -13.71 11.02
C ALA A 475 41.00 -13.84 10.22
N VAL A 476 41.09 -14.24 8.95
CA VAL A 476 39.94 -14.40 8.05
C VAL A 476 38.97 -15.45 8.55
N THR A 477 39.52 -16.53 9.12
CA THR A 477 38.72 -17.61 9.73
C THR A 477 37.91 -17.10 10.92
N MET A 478 38.50 -16.22 11.74
CA MET A 478 37.84 -15.64 12.90
C MET A 478 36.66 -14.73 12.51
N VAL A 479 36.84 -13.90 11.48
CA VAL A 479 35.79 -13.01 10.98
C VAL A 479 34.64 -13.81 10.37
N ILE A 480 34.93 -14.81 9.53
CA ILE A 480 33.90 -15.68 8.92
C ILE A 480 33.13 -16.47 9.98
N ARG A 481 33.78 -16.93 11.06
CA ARG A 481 33.08 -17.60 12.18
C ARG A 481 32.10 -16.67 12.88
N ASN A 482 32.48 -15.41 13.11
CA ASN A 482 31.59 -14.43 13.74
C ASN A 482 30.42 -14.04 12.82
N LEU A 483 30.68 -13.92 11.52
CA LEU A 483 29.62 -13.68 10.53
C LEU A 483 28.64 -14.85 10.46
N ALA A 484 29.14 -16.09 10.42
CA ALA A 484 28.29 -17.28 10.44
C ALA A 484 27.48 -17.41 11.74
N LEU A 485 28.05 -16.98 12.88
CA LEU A 485 27.32 -16.90 14.15
C LEU A 485 26.21 -15.85 14.11
N ALA A 486 26.48 -14.66 13.56
CA ALA A 486 25.48 -13.62 13.41
C ALA A 486 24.34 -14.08 12.48
N ASP A 487 24.66 -14.67 11.32
CA ASP A 487 23.67 -15.17 10.37
C ASP A 487 22.86 -16.37 10.89
N LEU A 488 23.46 -17.21 11.75
CA LEU A 488 22.76 -18.30 12.44
C LEU A 488 21.64 -17.76 13.34
N LEU A 489 21.82 -16.60 13.99
CA LEU A 489 20.78 -15.98 14.81
C LEU A 489 19.54 -15.65 13.95
N MET A 490 19.69 -15.12 12.73
CA MET A 490 18.54 -14.90 11.83
C MET A 490 17.77 -16.20 11.55
N GLY A 491 18.49 -17.32 11.36
CA GLY A 491 17.89 -18.64 11.20
C GLY A 491 17.08 -19.10 12.43
N VAL A 492 17.62 -18.87 13.64
CA VAL A 492 16.93 -19.16 14.90
C VAL A 492 15.68 -18.29 15.06
N TYR A 493 15.76 -17.00 14.72
CA TYR A 493 14.60 -16.09 14.70
C TYR A 493 13.47 -16.65 13.81
N LEU A 494 13.77 -17.02 12.57
CA LEU A 494 12.75 -17.56 11.66
C LEU A 494 12.18 -18.89 12.15
N ALA A 495 12.99 -19.74 12.78
CA ALA A 495 12.52 -20.98 13.37
C ALA A 495 11.54 -20.72 14.53
N ILE A 496 11.80 -19.71 15.37
CA ILE A 496 10.86 -19.30 16.42
C ILE A 496 9.54 -18.84 15.79
N ILE A 497 9.58 -17.98 14.77
CA ILE A 497 8.36 -17.54 14.07
C ILE A 497 7.59 -18.72 13.45
N GLY A 498 8.30 -19.67 12.82
CA GLY A 498 7.67 -20.87 12.24
C GLY A 498 7.01 -21.79 13.28
N VAL A 499 7.64 -21.94 14.46
CA VAL A 499 7.05 -22.70 15.58
C VAL A 499 5.83 -21.99 16.16
N GLN A 500 5.89 -20.66 16.30
CA GLN A 500 4.77 -19.88 16.83
C GLN A 500 3.60 -19.82 15.84
N ASP A 501 3.85 -19.73 14.53
CA ASP A 501 2.78 -19.87 13.52
C ASP A 501 2.09 -21.23 13.60
N TYR A 502 2.87 -22.31 13.79
CA TYR A 502 2.29 -23.64 13.98
C TYR A 502 1.45 -23.73 15.26
N ARG A 503 1.89 -23.09 16.35
CA ARG A 503 1.19 -23.09 17.65
C ARG A 503 -0.10 -22.28 17.64
N TYR A 504 -0.10 -21.11 16.98
CA TYR A 504 -1.22 -20.18 16.99
C TYR A 504 -2.20 -20.35 15.83
N ARG A 505 -2.04 -21.43 15.05
CA ARG A 505 -2.85 -21.69 13.86
C ARG A 505 -4.33 -21.75 14.19
N HIS A 506 -5.16 -21.11 13.36
CA HIS A 506 -6.61 -20.99 13.51
C HIS A 506 -7.12 -20.23 14.75
N GLU A 507 -6.26 -19.91 15.72
CA GLU A 507 -6.65 -19.25 16.98
C GLU A 507 -5.83 -17.99 17.28
N TYR A 508 -5.14 -17.42 16.29
CA TYR A 508 -4.23 -16.31 16.51
C TYR A 508 -4.92 -15.07 17.12
N HIS A 509 -6.17 -14.79 16.77
CA HIS A 509 -6.96 -13.68 17.32
C HIS A 509 -6.98 -13.64 18.86
N LYS A 510 -6.99 -14.79 19.54
CA LYS A 510 -7.02 -14.87 21.02
C LYS A 510 -5.68 -14.48 21.65
N VAL A 511 -4.59 -14.75 20.94
CA VAL A 511 -3.21 -14.66 21.48
C VAL A 511 -2.43 -13.50 20.85
N ALA A 512 -2.95 -12.84 19.81
CA ALA A 512 -2.22 -11.81 19.06
C ALA A 512 -1.72 -10.65 19.95
N HIS A 513 -2.55 -10.17 20.88
CA HIS A 513 -2.16 -9.09 21.80
C HIS A 513 -1.11 -9.56 22.81
N ASP A 514 -1.32 -10.72 23.43
CA ASP A 514 -0.40 -11.29 24.40
C ASP A 514 0.95 -11.63 23.78
N TRP A 515 0.95 -12.19 22.56
CA TRP A 515 2.14 -12.51 21.80
C TRP A 515 2.95 -11.25 21.50
N THR A 516 2.33 -10.24 20.89
CA THR A 516 3.03 -9.01 20.49
C THR A 516 3.56 -8.19 21.67
N ASN A 517 2.93 -8.30 22.84
CA ASN A 517 3.37 -7.66 24.09
C ASN A 517 4.28 -8.55 24.96
N SER A 518 4.49 -9.82 24.58
CA SER A 518 5.28 -10.76 25.38
C SER A 518 6.77 -10.44 25.34
N TRP A 519 7.47 -10.78 26.44
CA TRP A 519 8.93 -10.80 26.46
C TRP A 519 9.53 -11.74 25.39
N GLN A 520 8.80 -12.79 25.00
CA GLN A 520 9.23 -13.72 23.96
C GLN A 520 9.35 -13.01 22.60
N CYS A 521 8.36 -12.19 22.24
CA CYS A 521 8.38 -11.38 21.02
C CYS A 521 9.52 -10.35 21.05
N ILE A 522 9.73 -9.69 22.19
CA ILE A 522 10.83 -8.73 22.36
C ILE A 522 12.19 -9.43 22.17
N ALA A 523 12.43 -10.55 22.85
CA ALA A 523 13.67 -11.30 22.73
C ALA A 523 13.92 -11.80 21.30
N THR A 524 12.85 -12.26 20.63
CA THR A 524 12.87 -12.71 19.22
C THR A 524 13.25 -11.56 18.29
N GLY A 525 12.69 -10.37 18.51
CA GLY A 525 13.00 -9.16 17.74
C GLY A 525 14.42 -8.63 17.99
N THR A 526 14.87 -8.59 19.26
CA THR A 526 16.24 -8.20 19.61
C THR A 526 17.26 -9.14 18.98
N LEU A 527 16.97 -10.44 18.93
CA LEU A 527 17.81 -11.44 18.29
C LEU A 527 17.92 -11.21 16.77
N ALA A 528 16.80 -10.94 16.10
CA ALA A 528 16.77 -10.64 14.67
C ALA A 528 17.55 -9.36 14.30
N VAL A 529 17.39 -8.28 15.08
CA VAL A 529 18.11 -7.02 14.85
C VAL A 529 19.60 -7.16 15.16
N SER A 530 19.95 -7.85 16.25
CA SER A 530 21.36 -8.12 16.57
C SER A 530 22.04 -8.88 15.42
N SER A 531 21.35 -9.87 14.85
CA SER A 531 21.82 -10.62 13.69
C SER A 531 22.07 -9.71 12.48
N SER A 532 21.07 -8.92 12.06
CA SER A 532 21.18 -8.11 10.85
C SER A 532 22.25 -7.01 10.96
N GLU A 533 22.31 -6.32 12.10
CA GLU A 533 23.24 -5.20 12.30
C GLU A 533 24.69 -5.68 12.47
N VAL A 534 24.92 -6.77 13.23
CA VAL A 534 26.26 -7.35 13.38
C VAL A 534 26.78 -7.86 12.04
N SER A 535 25.96 -8.55 11.24
CA SER A 535 26.38 -9.02 9.91
C SER A 535 26.79 -7.85 9.00
N MET A 536 26.02 -6.77 8.94
CA MET A 536 26.34 -5.57 8.14
C MET A 536 27.65 -4.89 8.58
N LEU A 537 27.87 -4.76 9.89
CA LEU A 537 29.10 -4.19 10.44
C LEU A 537 30.32 -5.08 10.17
N ILE A 538 30.18 -6.41 10.23
CA ILE A 538 31.25 -7.35 9.89
C ILE A 538 31.61 -7.26 8.39
N LEU A 539 30.63 -7.15 7.50
CA LEU A 539 30.84 -6.99 6.06
C LEU A 539 31.59 -5.69 5.75
N ALA A 540 31.18 -4.58 6.39
CA ALA A 540 31.89 -3.31 6.34
C ALA A 540 33.34 -3.43 6.82
N PHE A 541 33.57 -4.10 7.94
CA PHE A 541 34.92 -4.35 8.47
C PHE A 541 35.78 -5.18 7.50
N MET A 542 35.22 -6.27 6.94
CA MET A 542 35.92 -7.09 5.94
C MET A 542 36.29 -6.29 4.69
N SER A 543 35.41 -5.40 4.25
CA SER A 543 35.63 -4.52 3.08
C SER A 543 36.82 -3.60 3.32
N LEU A 544 36.87 -2.97 4.49
CA LEU A 544 37.95 -2.08 4.90
C LEU A 544 39.27 -2.82 5.07
N GLU A 545 39.28 -3.96 5.76
CA GLU A 545 40.48 -4.80 5.91
C GLU A 545 41.07 -5.16 4.55
N ARG A 546 40.23 -5.58 3.60
CA ARG A 546 40.68 -5.98 2.26
C ARG A 546 41.24 -4.82 1.47
N PHE A 547 40.61 -3.66 1.54
CA PHE A 547 41.12 -2.45 0.92
C PHE A 547 42.53 -2.11 1.45
N LEU A 548 42.71 -2.11 2.78
CA LEU A 548 44.00 -1.79 3.40
C LEU A 548 45.11 -2.78 3.04
N LEU A 549 44.80 -4.06 2.89
CA LEU A 549 45.80 -5.09 2.55
C LEU A 549 46.22 -5.10 1.07
N ILE A 550 45.32 -4.73 0.15
CA ILE A 550 45.55 -4.88 -1.30
C ILE A 550 45.89 -3.55 -1.96
N ALA A 551 45.28 -2.44 -1.55
CA ALA A 551 45.41 -1.17 -2.24
C ALA A 551 46.64 -0.33 -1.82
N ASP A 552 47.23 -0.58 -0.65
CA ASP A 552 48.39 0.17 -0.13
C ASP A 552 49.52 -0.77 0.38
N PRO A 553 50.26 -1.43 -0.54
CA PRO A 553 51.31 -2.38 -0.15
C PRO A 553 52.57 -1.71 0.44
N PHE A 554 52.76 -0.40 0.29
CA PHE A 554 54.04 0.28 0.57
C PHE A 554 54.10 1.01 1.92
N ARG A 555 52.99 1.13 2.67
CA ARG A 555 53.00 1.68 4.05
C ARG A 555 53.35 0.69 5.16
N GLY A 556 53.87 -0.49 4.83
CA GLY A 556 54.38 -1.44 5.84
C GLY A 556 53.31 -2.13 6.70
N HIS A 557 52.03 -2.08 6.32
CA HIS A 557 50.96 -2.81 7.01
C HIS A 557 51.04 -4.32 6.70
N ARG A 558 52.00 -5.01 7.33
CA ARG A 558 52.08 -6.48 7.33
C ARG A 558 50.98 -7.04 8.23
N SER A 559 49.80 -7.32 7.68
CA SER A 559 48.66 -7.98 8.33
C SER A 559 48.11 -7.27 9.58
N ILE A 560 46.79 -7.10 9.67
CA ILE A 560 46.18 -6.58 10.90
C ILE A 560 46.45 -7.61 12.02
N SER A 561 46.96 -7.13 13.17
CA SER A 561 47.22 -8.00 14.32
C SER A 561 45.93 -8.69 14.78
N ILE A 562 46.02 -9.97 15.13
CA ILE A 562 44.90 -10.77 15.65
C ILE A 562 44.23 -10.09 16.86
N ARG A 563 45.00 -9.37 17.70
CA ARG A 563 44.45 -8.61 18.83
C ARG A 563 43.51 -7.49 18.39
N ILE A 564 43.88 -6.78 17.33
CA ILE A 564 43.06 -5.69 16.76
C ILE A 564 41.79 -6.27 16.16
N ILE A 565 41.88 -7.39 15.44
CA ILE A 565 40.70 -8.08 14.88
C ILE A 565 39.74 -8.52 15.98
N TYR A 566 40.25 -9.13 17.06
CA TYR A 566 39.43 -9.52 18.21
C TYR A 566 38.73 -8.32 18.85
N LEU A 567 39.46 -7.23 19.11
CA LEU A 567 38.89 -6.01 19.69
C LEU A 567 37.83 -5.39 18.77
N SER A 568 38.09 -5.31 17.46
CA SER A 568 37.12 -4.82 16.48
C SER A 568 35.86 -5.68 16.45
N LEU A 569 35.98 -7.00 16.45
CA LEU A 569 34.82 -7.90 16.49
C LEU A 569 34.03 -7.76 17.80
N LEU A 570 34.70 -7.60 18.94
CA LEU A 570 34.05 -7.34 20.22
C LEU A 570 33.26 -6.02 20.16
N CYS A 571 33.86 -4.94 19.65
CA CYS A 571 33.19 -3.65 19.47
C CYS A 571 31.99 -3.74 18.52
N ILE A 572 32.11 -4.51 17.43
CA ILE A 572 31.01 -4.74 16.48
C ILE A 572 29.84 -5.44 17.17
N TRP A 573 30.09 -6.51 17.94
CA TRP A 573 29.05 -7.20 18.70
C TRP A 573 28.39 -6.29 19.74
N LEU A 574 29.19 -5.54 20.51
CA LEU A 574 28.66 -4.58 21.48
C LEU A 574 27.80 -3.51 20.83
N THR A 575 28.22 -3.00 19.67
CA THR A 575 27.46 -1.99 18.92
C THR A 575 26.16 -2.57 18.36
N GLY A 576 26.21 -3.72 17.68
CA GLY A 576 25.03 -4.33 17.08
C GLY A 576 23.99 -4.78 18.12
N VAL A 577 24.42 -5.41 19.22
CA VAL A 577 23.53 -5.76 20.33
C VAL A 577 23.04 -4.51 21.06
N GLY A 578 23.89 -3.50 21.24
CA GLY A 578 23.49 -2.21 21.81
C GLY A 578 22.37 -1.55 21.01
N LEU A 579 22.48 -1.53 19.67
CA LEU A 579 21.43 -1.01 18.79
C LEU A 579 20.13 -1.82 18.87
N ALA A 580 20.19 -3.13 19.13
CA ALA A 580 19.02 -3.98 19.32
C ALA A 580 18.38 -3.85 20.72
N VAL A 581 19.16 -3.58 21.76
CA VAL A 581 18.65 -3.48 23.14
C VAL A 581 18.18 -2.07 23.49
N THR A 582 18.74 -1.03 22.87
CA THR A 582 18.42 0.38 23.15
C THR A 582 16.91 0.68 23.13
N PRO A 583 16.11 0.20 22.14
CA PRO A 583 14.67 0.42 22.16
C PRO A 583 13.96 -0.21 23.36
N VAL A 584 14.44 -1.35 23.84
CA VAL A 584 13.88 -2.05 25.00
C VAL A 584 14.13 -1.25 26.29
N LEU A 585 15.27 -0.54 26.38
CA LEU A 585 15.61 0.29 27.52
C LEU A 585 14.88 1.63 27.54
N ILE A 586 14.81 2.30 26.39
CA ILE A 586 14.18 3.63 26.26
C ILE A 586 12.65 3.52 26.43
N TRP A 587 12.05 2.51 25.79
CA TRP A 587 10.61 2.29 25.86
C TRP A 587 10.24 1.20 26.86
N ARG A 588 10.93 1.14 28.01
CA ARG A 588 10.68 0.13 29.05
C ARG A 588 9.23 0.12 29.57
N SER A 589 8.56 1.27 29.55
CA SER A 589 7.13 1.41 29.93
C SER A 589 6.16 1.02 28.82
N SER A 590 6.62 0.94 27.57
CA SER A 590 5.82 0.55 26.41
C SER A 590 6.47 -0.70 25.82
N THR A 591 6.04 -1.89 26.28
CA THR A 591 6.48 -3.22 25.81
C THR A 591 6.29 -3.47 24.31
N GLN A 592 5.95 -2.45 23.53
CA GLN A 592 5.39 -2.54 22.21
C GLN A 592 6.43 -2.39 21.09
N PHE A 593 7.65 -1.88 21.29
CA PHE A 593 8.51 -1.47 20.15
C PHE A 593 8.70 -2.54 19.06
N TYR A 594 8.95 -3.79 19.45
CA TYR A 594 9.16 -4.89 18.51
C TYR A 594 7.86 -5.51 17.98
N GLY A 595 6.81 -5.60 18.79
CA GLY A 595 5.52 -6.21 18.43
C GLY A 595 4.45 -5.24 17.91
N LYS A 596 4.70 -3.92 17.94
CA LYS A 596 3.67 -2.90 17.68
C LYS A 596 3.04 -3.06 16.30
N ASN A 597 3.84 -3.28 15.26
CA ASN A 597 3.38 -3.09 13.88
C ASN A 597 3.38 -4.37 13.03
N SER A 598 3.77 -5.50 13.60
CA SER A 598 3.66 -6.82 12.95
C SER A 598 3.69 -7.96 13.98
N GLY A 599 2.98 -9.05 13.69
CA GLY A 599 3.06 -10.29 14.47
C GLY A 599 4.45 -10.96 14.42
N THR A 600 5.31 -10.58 13.48
CA THR A 600 6.67 -11.13 13.31
C THR A 600 7.72 -10.54 14.25
N CYS A 601 7.35 -9.57 15.10
CA CYS A 601 8.25 -9.00 16.10
C CYS A 601 9.49 -8.29 15.52
N PHE A 602 9.41 -7.76 14.29
CA PHE A 602 10.53 -7.11 13.60
C PHE A 602 10.26 -5.60 13.37
N PRO A 603 11.14 -4.69 13.80
CA PRO A 603 10.80 -3.27 13.94
C PRO A 603 11.01 -2.44 12.67
N LEU A 604 10.52 -2.87 11.50
CA LEU A 604 10.78 -2.20 10.22
C LEU A 604 9.85 -0.99 9.93
N HIS A 605 8.75 -0.83 10.68
CA HIS A 605 7.85 0.34 10.66
C HIS A 605 7.50 0.89 9.26
N ILE A 606 7.11 0.02 8.31
CA ILE A 606 6.84 0.42 6.91
C ILE A 606 5.41 0.96 6.70
N ARG A 607 4.42 0.62 7.55
CA ARG A 607 3.02 1.02 7.31
C ARG A 607 2.64 2.43 7.79
N GLU A 608 3.21 2.83 8.93
CA GLU A 608 2.87 4.09 9.59
C GLU A 608 4.13 4.92 9.75
N ALA A 609 4.44 5.75 8.74
CA ALA A 609 5.35 6.86 8.93
C ALA A 609 4.82 7.67 10.13
N PHE A 610 5.67 7.97 11.11
CA PHE A 610 5.34 8.78 12.30
C PHE A 610 4.80 8.07 13.56
N SER A 611 4.73 6.74 13.62
CA SER A 611 4.38 6.00 14.86
C SER A 611 5.49 6.06 15.94
N LEU A 612 5.15 6.10 17.23
CA LEU A 612 6.14 6.19 18.33
C LEU A 612 7.28 5.15 18.17
N GLY A 613 8.54 5.60 18.01
CA GLY A 613 9.71 4.75 17.73
C GLY A 613 10.15 4.69 16.26
N TRP A 614 9.37 5.25 15.33
CA TRP A 614 9.68 5.27 13.89
C TRP A 614 11.04 5.91 13.58
N GLN A 615 11.41 6.98 14.30
CA GLN A 615 12.68 7.69 14.11
C GLN A 615 13.87 6.77 14.36
N TYR A 616 13.78 5.93 15.39
CA TYR A 616 14.85 4.99 15.74
C TYR A 616 15.00 3.93 14.64
N SER A 617 13.90 3.31 14.23
CA SER A 617 13.90 2.35 13.12
C SER A 617 14.43 2.99 11.84
N ALA A 618 14.03 4.23 11.53
CA ALA A 618 14.53 5.02 10.41
C ALA A 618 16.06 5.18 10.47
N ILE A 619 16.59 5.65 11.60
CA ILE A 619 18.03 5.87 11.77
C ILE A 619 18.82 4.56 11.61
N VAL A 620 18.38 3.45 12.20
CA VAL A 620 19.09 2.17 12.11
C VAL A 620 19.05 1.59 10.69
N PHE A 621 17.86 1.27 10.17
CA PHE A 621 17.77 0.53 8.91
C PHE A 621 17.86 1.40 7.64
N LEU A 622 17.58 2.71 7.73
CA LEU A 622 17.77 3.63 6.59
C LEU A 622 19.04 4.47 6.74
N GLY A 623 19.37 4.96 7.92
CA GLY A 623 20.57 5.79 8.12
C GLY A 623 21.86 4.96 8.12
N ILE A 624 22.04 4.15 9.16
CA ILE A 624 23.26 3.37 9.40
C ILE A 624 23.48 2.36 8.27
N ASN A 625 22.48 1.54 7.94
CA ASN A 625 22.66 0.51 6.90
C ASN A 625 22.90 1.09 5.51
N LEU A 626 22.29 2.22 5.14
CA LEU A 626 22.61 2.91 3.89
C LEU A 626 24.04 3.46 3.90
N LEU A 627 24.46 4.09 5.00
CA LEU A 627 25.82 4.61 5.14
C LEU A 627 26.86 3.49 5.02
N LEU A 628 26.65 2.36 5.70
CA LEU A 628 27.51 1.19 5.62
C LEU A 628 27.56 0.63 4.19
N LEU A 629 26.42 0.53 3.51
CA LEU A 629 26.36 0.04 2.13
C LEU A 629 27.11 0.95 1.15
N VAL A 630 26.94 2.27 1.30
CA VAL A 630 27.68 3.27 0.51
C VAL A 630 29.18 3.17 0.79
N MET A 631 29.57 3.06 2.06
CA MET A 631 30.98 2.90 2.44
C MET A 631 31.58 1.63 1.82
N ILE A 632 30.89 0.49 1.92
CA ILE A 632 31.31 -0.78 1.31
C ILE A 632 31.49 -0.59 -0.21
N ALA A 633 30.50 0.00 -0.89
CA ALA A 633 30.56 0.23 -2.33
C ALA A 633 31.75 1.12 -2.74
N LEU A 634 32.03 2.19 -1.99
CA LEU A 634 33.16 3.09 -2.24
C LEU A 634 34.51 2.38 -2.02
N LEU A 635 34.67 1.65 -0.91
CA LEU A 635 35.89 0.90 -0.60
C LEU A 635 36.18 -0.18 -1.65
N TYR A 636 35.15 -0.90 -2.12
CA TYR A 636 35.33 -1.89 -3.19
C TYR A 636 35.61 -1.26 -4.55
N THR A 637 34.97 -0.14 -4.88
CA THR A 637 35.26 0.59 -6.11
C THR A 637 36.73 1.05 -6.09
N ALA A 638 37.18 1.61 -4.97
CA ALA A 638 38.58 2.01 -4.78
C ALA A 638 39.55 0.81 -4.85
N LEU A 639 39.16 -0.34 -4.27
CA LEU A 639 39.92 -1.59 -4.37
C LEU A 639 40.07 -2.06 -5.83
N LEU A 640 38.98 -2.08 -6.60
CA LEU A 640 38.98 -2.51 -8.00
C LEU A 640 39.80 -1.55 -8.88
N ILE A 641 39.69 -0.24 -8.65
CA ILE A 641 40.52 0.77 -9.33
C ILE A 641 42.00 0.56 -9.00
N SER A 642 42.33 0.32 -7.72
CA SER A 642 43.70 0.05 -7.30
C SER A 642 44.27 -1.19 -7.98
N ILE A 643 43.51 -2.30 -8.00
CA ILE A 643 43.87 -3.55 -8.70
C ILE A 643 44.06 -3.31 -10.20
N TRP A 644 43.16 -2.57 -10.85
CA TRP A 644 43.28 -2.25 -12.27
C TRP A 644 44.55 -1.43 -12.56
N ARG A 645 44.87 -0.46 -11.72
CA ARG A 645 46.06 0.39 -11.85
C ARG A 645 47.36 -0.37 -11.58
N THR A 646 47.39 -1.25 -10.58
CA THR A 646 48.57 -2.06 -10.24
C THR A 646 48.81 -3.21 -11.22
N ARG A 647 47.76 -3.75 -11.86
CA ARG A 647 47.89 -4.80 -12.90
C ARG A 647 48.73 -4.36 -14.11
N SER A 648 48.78 -3.06 -14.40
CA SER A 648 49.63 -2.50 -15.45
C SER A 648 51.10 -2.35 -15.04
N ALA A 649 51.41 -2.40 -13.73
CA ALA A 649 52.76 -2.16 -13.19
C ALA A 649 53.43 -3.43 -12.64
N THR A 650 52.67 -4.39 -12.10
CA THR A 650 53.17 -5.67 -11.58
C THR A 650 52.13 -6.78 -11.77
N PRO A 651 52.52 -8.01 -12.18
CA PRO A 651 51.59 -9.14 -12.24
C PRO A 651 51.13 -9.52 -10.81
N LEU A 652 49.85 -9.30 -10.52
CA LEU A 652 49.23 -9.68 -9.25
C LEU A 652 49.23 -11.21 -9.07
N SER A 653 49.32 -11.70 -7.83
CA SER A 653 49.21 -13.13 -7.56
C SER A 653 47.81 -13.64 -7.97
N LEU A 654 47.74 -14.85 -8.54
CA LEU A 654 46.46 -15.45 -8.94
C LEU A 654 45.51 -15.67 -7.75
N LEU A 655 46.06 -15.76 -6.53
CA LEU A 655 45.31 -15.95 -5.30
C LEU A 655 44.55 -14.68 -4.91
N ASP A 656 45.15 -13.50 -5.04
CA ASP A 656 44.55 -12.22 -4.63
C ASP A 656 43.38 -11.82 -5.54
N CYS A 657 43.48 -12.10 -6.84
CA CYS A 657 42.38 -11.92 -7.79
C CYS A 657 41.20 -12.87 -7.51
N GLU A 658 41.45 -14.13 -7.14
CA GLU A 658 40.40 -15.08 -6.80
C GLU A 658 39.65 -14.67 -5.53
N PHE A 659 40.39 -14.17 -4.52
CA PHE A 659 39.79 -13.58 -3.33
C PHE A 659 38.93 -12.35 -3.67
N ALA A 660 39.42 -11.42 -4.48
CA ALA A 660 38.68 -10.20 -4.83
C ALA A 660 37.35 -10.48 -5.55
N VAL A 661 37.34 -11.40 -6.52
CA VAL A 661 36.12 -11.80 -7.26
C VAL A 661 35.09 -12.47 -6.34
N ARG A 662 35.55 -13.28 -5.39
CA ARG A 662 34.67 -13.89 -4.39
C ARG A 662 33.98 -12.83 -3.53
N PHE A 663 34.75 -11.89 -3.01
CA PHE A 663 34.24 -10.80 -2.17
C PHE A 663 33.27 -9.88 -2.93
N PHE A 664 33.48 -9.69 -4.24
CA PHE A 664 32.54 -8.96 -5.08
C PHE A 664 31.14 -9.59 -5.07
N PHE A 665 31.02 -10.91 -5.20
CA PHE A 665 29.71 -11.57 -5.17
C PHE A 665 29.02 -11.49 -3.80
N ILE A 666 29.80 -11.50 -2.71
CA ILE A 666 29.28 -11.31 -1.35
C ILE A 666 28.67 -9.92 -1.19
N VAL A 667 29.42 -8.87 -1.56
CA VAL A 667 28.93 -7.50 -1.49
C VAL A 667 27.73 -7.28 -2.41
N LEU A 668 27.74 -7.90 -3.59
CA LEU A 668 26.63 -7.79 -4.52
C LEU A 668 25.36 -8.47 -3.96
N THR A 669 25.46 -9.62 -3.29
CA THR A 669 24.31 -10.25 -2.63
C THR A 669 23.74 -9.36 -1.53
N ASP A 670 24.58 -8.72 -0.74
CA ASP A 670 24.16 -7.80 0.32
C ASP A 670 23.41 -6.58 -0.24
N VAL A 671 23.97 -5.94 -1.28
CA VAL A 671 23.35 -4.80 -1.97
C VAL A 671 21.98 -5.19 -2.53
N LEU A 672 21.87 -6.34 -3.18
CA LEU A 672 20.61 -6.80 -3.77
C LEU A 672 19.55 -7.15 -2.72
N CYS A 673 19.94 -7.56 -1.51
CA CYS A 673 19.00 -7.84 -0.41
C CYS A 673 18.53 -6.56 0.30
N TRP A 674 19.41 -5.58 0.48
CA TRP A 674 19.08 -4.35 1.22
C TRP A 674 18.49 -3.22 0.36
N ALA A 675 18.82 -3.16 -0.94
CA ALA A 675 18.29 -2.11 -1.82
C ALA A 675 16.75 -2.06 -1.88
N PRO A 676 16.01 -3.18 -1.97
CA PRO A 676 14.54 -3.16 -1.94
C PRO A 676 13.99 -2.61 -0.62
N ILE A 677 14.62 -2.94 0.50
CA ILE A 677 14.23 -2.50 1.85
C ILE A 677 14.38 -0.98 1.98
N ILE A 678 15.51 -0.45 1.54
CA ILE A 678 15.81 0.98 1.55
C ILE A 678 14.85 1.75 0.62
N ALA A 679 14.65 1.25 -0.61
CA ALA A 679 13.78 1.89 -1.59
C ALA A 679 12.33 1.98 -1.11
N MET A 680 11.79 0.89 -0.54
CA MET A 680 10.43 0.86 0.00
C MET A 680 10.27 1.82 1.18
N LYS A 681 11.28 1.94 2.04
CA LYS A 681 11.24 2.84 3.19
C LYS A 681 11.24 4.31 2.77
N ILE A 682 11.98 4.65 1.71
CA ILE A 682 11.92 5.98 1.07
C ILE A 682 10.55 6.22 0.45
N TRP A 683 9.97 5.22 -0.22
CA TRP A 683 8.63 5.31 -0.84
C TRP A 683 7.53 5.65 0.18
N VAL A 684 7.58 5.01 1.35
CA VAL A 684 6.66 5.29 2.48
C VAL A 684 6.88 6.67 3.09
N PHE A 685 8.12 7.16 3.14
CA PHE A 685 8.41 8.51 3.63
C PHE A 685 7.70 9.58 2.79
N PHE A 686 7.49 9.33 1.49
CA PHE A 686 6.70 10.18 0.60
C PHE A 686 5.16 9.96 0.72
N GLN A 687 4.70 9.25 1.75
CA GLN A 687 3.29 8.96 2.03
C GLN A 687 2.54 8.20 0.92
N TYR A 688 3.25 7.39 0.14
CA TYR A 688 2.61 6.48 -0.81
C TYR A 688 2.27 5.14 -0.13
N ASN A 689 1.01 4.70 -0.27
CA ASN A 689 0.57 3.41 0.25
C ASN A 689 1.23 2.24 -0.50
N ILE A 690 1.74 1.27 0.26
CA ILE A 690 2.33 0.02 -0.26
C ILE A 690 1.34 -1.13 -0.04
N SER A 691 1.26 -2.04 -1.00
CA SER A 691 0.46 -3.26 -0.85
C SER A 691 0.97 -4.12 0.32
N ASN A 692 0.02 -4.64 1.11
CA ASN A 692 0.27 -5.52 2.25
C ASN A 692 1.10 -6.76 1.87
N ASP A 693 0.97 -7.25 0.64
CA ASP A 693 1.68 -8.43 0.13
C ASP A 693 3.16 -8.19 -0.13
N ILE A 694 3.50 -6.96 -0.55
CA ILE A 694 4.89 -6.55 -0.80
C ILE A 694 5.63 -6.47 0.53
N TYR A 695 4.97 -5.93 1.56
CA TYR A 695 5.52 -5.87 2.91
C TYR A 695 5.81 -7.27 3.47
N ALA A 696 4.87 -8.20 3.34
CA ALA A 696 5.03 -9.56 3.84
C ALA A 696 6.16 -10.34 3.16
N TRP A 697 6.25 -10.24 1.83
CA TRP A 697 7.35 -10.81 1.06
C TRP A 697 8.71 -10.25 1.50
N LEU A 698 8.80 -8.94 1.72
CA LEU A 698 10.05 -8.30 2.09
C LEU A 698 10.57 -8.75 3.47
N VAL A 699 9.71 -8.82 4.47
CA VAL A 699 10.08 -9.20 5.85
C VAL A 699 10.40 -10.69 5.98
N VAL A 700 9.61 -11.57 5.35
CA VAL A 700 9.74 -13.02 5.50
C VAL A 700 10.80 -13.61 4.57
N PHE A 701 11.00 -13.03 3.39
CA PHE A 701 11.86 -13.60 2.36
C PHE A 701 13.14 -12.78 2.10
N ILE A 702 13.03 -11.48 1.80
CA ILE A 702 14.19 -10.67 1.40
C ILE A 702 15.16 -10.42 2.55
N LEU A 703 14.63 -10.08 3.74
CA LEU A 703 15.47 -9.76 4.89
C LEU A 703 16.36 -10.95 5.34
N PRO A 704 15.85 -12.20 5.43
CA PRO A 704 16.67 -13.35 5.80
C PRO A 704 17.51 -13.94 4.66
N LEU A 705 17.31 -13.48 3.42
CA LEU A 705 17.97 -14.01 2.22
C LEU A 705 19.48 -13.95 2.32
N ASN A 706 19.98 -12.82 2.82
CA ASN A 706 21.41 -12.59 2.98
C ASN A 706 22.06 -13.68 3.85
N SER A 707 21.52 -13.90 5.04
CA SER A 707 22.04 -14.87 6.02
C SER A 707 21.96 -16.33 5.56
N ALA A 708 21.08 -16.66 4.62
CA ALA A 708 20.98 -18.00 4.05
C ALA A 708 21.97 -18.25 2.90
N VAL A 709 22.29 -17.21 2.12
CA VAL A 709 23.16 -17.30 0.95
C VAL A 709 24.64 -17.15 1.32
N ASN A 710 24.93 -16.33 2.33
CA ASN A 710 26.26 -16.07 2.86
C ASN A 710 27.11 -17.34 3.08
N PRO A 711 26.61 -18.39 3.76
CA PRO A 711 27.32 -19.66 3.89
C PRO A 711 27.77 -20.28 2.57
N LEU A 712 26.94 -20.25 1.53
CA LEU A 712 27.25 -20.81 0.22
C LEU A 712 28.41 -20.03 -0.42
N LEU A 713 28.35 -18.71 -0.33
CA LEU A 713 29.37 -17.81 -0.85
C LEU A 713 30.69 -17.88 -0.08
N TYR A 714 30.72 -18.23 1.20
CA TYR A 714 31.98 -18.44 1.93
C TYR A 714 32.52 -19.87 1.86
N THR A 715 31.66 -20.84 1.54
CA THR A 715 32.02 -22.26 1.51
C THR A 715 32.49 -22.71 0.13
N PHE A 716 31.67 -22.51 -0.90
CA PHE A 716 31.92 -23.07 -2.24
C PHE A 716 32.96 -22.29 -3.06
N THR A 717 33.23 -21.05 -2.65
CA THR A 717 34.26 -20.20 -3.24
C THR A 717 35.64 -20.37 -2.56
N THR A 718 35.77 -21.24 -1.54
CA THR A 718 37.07 -21.58 -0.94
C THR A 718 37.66 -22.85 -1.60
N PRO A 719 38.72 -22.76 -2.41
CA PRO A 719 39.24 -23.91 -3.16
C PRO A 719 39.76 -25.05 -2.25
N LYS A 720 40.39 -24.73 -1.11
CA LYS A 720 40.86 -25.73 -0.13
C LYS A 720 39.70 -26.56 0.46
N TYR A 721 38.60 -25.90 0.83
CA TYR A 721 37.42 -26.53 1.43
C TYR A 721 36.65 -27.39 0.42
N ARG A 722 36.47 -26.89 -0.81
CA ARG A 722 35.88 -27.61 -1.94
C ARG A 722 36.61 -28.93 -2.21
N ASN A 723 37.94 -28.87 -2.29
CA ASN A 723 38.75 -30.05 -2.58
C ASN A 723 38.76 -31.05 -1.40
N GLN A 724 38.81 -30.59 -0.15
CA GLN A 724 38.84 -31.51 0.99
C GLN A 724 37.50 -32.20 1.25
N ILE A 725 36.37 -31.50 1.13
CA ILE A 725 35.04 -32.08 1.42
C ILE A 725 34.50 -32.88 0.24
N LEU A 726 34.55 -32.36 -0.99
CA LEU A 726 34.02 -33.10 -2.14
C LEU A 726 34.84 -34.35 -2.44
N LEU A 727 36.19 -34.30 -2.37
CA LEU A 727 37.02 -35.47 -2.70
C LEU A 727 37.03 -36.53 -1.60
N ARG A 728 37.02 -36.17 -0.30
CA ARG A 728 36.96 -37.18 0.79
C ARG A 728 35.55 -37.68 1.05
N GLY A 729 34.53 -36.82 0.95
CA GLY A 729 33.12 -37.22 1.08
C GLY A 729 32.70 -38.20 -0.01
N TRP A 730 33.05 -37.93 -1.27
CA TRP A 730 32.80 -38.89 -2.35
C TRP A 730 33.66 -40.16 -2.24
N LYS A 731 34.95 -40.08 -1.85
CA LYS A 731 35.77 -41.30 -1.63
C LYS A 731 35.23 -42.20 -0.51
N LYS A 732 34.61 -41.63 0.53
CA LYS A 732 33.98 -42.41 1.61
C LYS A 732 32.66 -43.05 1.17
N ILE A 733 31.91 -42.41 0.27
CA ILE A 733 30.68 -42.96 -0.31
C ILE A 733 30.97 -44.00 -1.41
N THR A 734 32.00 -43.79 -2.24
CA THR A 734 32.39 -44.74 -3.30
C THR A 734 33.19 -45.93 -2.79
N SER A 735 33.98 -45.80 -1.70
CA SER A 735 34.62 -46.97 -1.08
C SER A 735 33.64 -47.83 -0.26
N ARG A 736 32.59 -47.23 0.32
CA ARG A 736 31.52 -47.97 1.01
C ARG A 736 30.57 -48.70 0.03
N LYS A 737 30.54 -48.31 -1.25
CA LYS A 737 29.82 -49.03 -2.32
C LYS A 737 30.64 -50.14 -3.00
N ARG A 738 31.93 -50.27 -2.69
CA ARG A 738 32.83 -51.26 -3.34
C ARG A 738 33.21 -52.44 -2.43
N THR A 739 32.58 -52.55 -1.27
CA THR A 739 32.87 -53.58 -0.25
C THR A 739 31.70 -54.54 0.03
N ASP A 740 30.66 -54.57 -0.83
CA ASP A 740 29.45 -55.36 -0.55
C ASP A 740 28.86 -56.11 -1.77
N THR A 741 29.71 -56.65 -2.64
CA THR A 741 29.31 -57.73 -3.58
C THR A 741 30.44 -58.74 -3.69
N GLY A 742 30.21 -59.92 -3.11
CA GLY A 742 31.21 -60.95 -2.89
C GLY A 742 31.51 -61.91 -4.05
N HIS A 743 32.57 -62.67 -3.81
CA HIS A 743 32.79 -64.10 -4.09
C HIS A 743 32.83 -64.60 -5.55
N GLY A 744 33.97 -65.19 -5.93
CA GLY A 744 34.07 -66.11 -7.07
C GLY A 744 35.47 -66.32 -7.68
N ASN A 745 36.32 -67.11 -7.01
CA ASN A 745 37.27 -68.12 -7.53
C ASN A 745 38.25 -67.90 -8.72
N VAL A 746 39.54 -68.15 -8.39
CA VAL A 746 40.53 -69.07 -9.04
C VAL A 746 41.62 -68.50 -9.99
N ALA A 747 42.88 -68.84 -9.62
CA ALA A 747 44.14 -69.04 -10.38
C ALA A 747 44.77 -67.81 -11.10
N THR A 748 46.09 -67.58 -11.18
CA THR A 748 47.34 -68.34 -10.93
C THR A 748 48.52 -67.34 -10.90
N THR A 749 49.62 -67.72 -10.22
CA THR A 749 51.07 -67.41 -10.43
C THR A 749 51.42 -66.39 -11.55
N THR A 750 52.24 -65.36 -11.36
CA THR A 750 53.72 -65.45 -11.23
C THR A 750 54.38 -64.16 -10.69
N THR A 751 55.52 -64.39 -10.03
CA THR A 751 56.59 -63.48 -9.61
C THR A 751 57.22 -62.66 -10.74
N GLY A 752 57.61 -61.41 -10.46
CA GLY A 752 58.44 -60.59 -11.35
C GLY A 752 58.97 -59.32 -10.66
N THR A 753 60.26 -59.33 -10.40
CA THR A 753 61.11 -58.35 -9.70
C THR A 753 61.51 -57.13 -10.53
N ALA A 754 61.83 -56.05 -9.80
CA ALA A 754 62.97 -55.12 -9.98
C ALA A 754 62.96 -54.00 -11.04
N THR A 755 63.30 -52.80 -10.54
CA THR A 755 64.20 -51.75 -11.10
C THR A 755 63.80 -51.05 -12.41
N GLY A 756 64.02 -49.75 -12.63
CA GLY A 756 64.69 -48.67 -11.91
C GLY A 756 64.72 -47.43 -12.84
N SER A 757 65.30 -46.33 -12.34
CA SER A 757 65.88 -45.18 -13.08
C SER A 757 64.94 -44.35 -13.99
N SER A 758 64.53 -43.14 -13.59
CA SER A 758 65.24 -41.84 -13.74
C SER A 758 64.97 -41.13 -15.08
N GLN A 759 64.43 -39.90 -14.97
CA GLN A 759 64.87 -38.66 -15.64
C GLN A 759 65.24 -38.77 -17.14
N GLN A 760 64.65 -38.03 -18.08
CA GLN A 760 64.51 -36.56 -18.17
C GLN A 760 63.68 -36.22 -19.47
N PRO A 761 63.53 -34.96 -19.93
CA PRO A 761 62.25 -34.42 -20.38
C PRO A 761 62.24 -33.98 -21.86
N ASP A 762 61.12 -33.33 -22.23
CA ASP A 762 60.91 -32.40 -23.36
C ASP A 762 61.03 -32.96 -24.79
N ASP A 763 59.91 -32.92 -25.55
CA ASP A 763 59.77 -31.89 -26.57
C ASP A 763 58.33 -31.73 -27.11
N CYS A 764 58.06 -30.50 -27.56
CA CYS A 764 56.83 -30.03 -28.18
C CYS A 764 56.61 -30.57 -29.61
N THR A 765 55.33 -30.66 -30.00
CA THR A 765 54.71 -30.19 -31.27
C THR A 765 53.73 -31.20 -31.87
N THR A 766 52.46 -30.79 -31.97
CA THR A 766 51.73 -30.74 -33.25
C THR A 766 50.38 -30.06 -33.07
N THR A 767 50.27 -28.89 -33.70
CA THR A 767 49.05 -28.09 -33.85
C THR A 767 48.32 -28.52 -35.12
N THR A 768 47.00 -28.36 -35.14
CA THR A 768 46.07 -27.96 -36.24
C THR A 768 44.80 -28.82 -36.23
N ALA A 769 43.58 -28.35 -36.49
CA ALA A 769 42.94 -27.03 -36.54
C ALA A 769 41.43 -27.32 -36.74
N ILE A 770 40.51 -26.37 -36.46
CA ILE A 770 39.41 -25.94 -37.36
C ILE A 770 38.51 -24.87 -36.69
N LYS A 771 38.57 -23.68 -37.31
CA LYS A 771 37.57 -22.63 -37.62
C LYS A 771 36.80 -21.88 -36.52
N SER A 772 37.16 -20.59 -36.42
CA SER A 772 36.31 -19.46 -36.04
C SER A 772 35.84 -18.68 -37.29
N MET A 773 34.61 -18.16 -37.26
CA MET A 773 34.03 -17.18 -38.21
C MET A 773 34.10 -15.76 -37.58
N PRO A 774 34.43 -14.69 -38.33
CA PRO A 774 34.44 -13.33 -37.80
C PRO A 774 33.22 -12.50 -38.27
N LEU A 775 32.73 -11.59 -37.43
CA LEU A 775 31.95 -10.44 -37.87
C LEU A 775 32.60 -9.17 -37.31
N ALA A 776 33.19 -8.38 -38.21
CA ALA A 776 33.68 -7.04 -37.96
C ALA A 776 32.60 -6.03 -38.38
N LEU A 777 32.34 -5.04 -37.54
CA LEU A 777 31.66 -3.79 -37.91
C LEU A 777 32.62 -2.65 -37.56
N THR A 778 33.15 -2.04 -38.60
CA THR A 778 34.03 -0.88 -38.62
C THR A 778 33.27 0.40 -38.32
N MET A 779 33.79 1.25 -37.44
CA MET A 779 33.52 2.69 -37.43
C MET A 779 34.74 3.43 -37.97
N SER A 780 34.52 4.25 -39.00
CA SER A 780 35.43 5.28 -39.46
C SER A 780 35.13 6.61 -38.74
N GLN A 781 36.20 7.28 -38.32
CA GLN A 781 36.40 8.70 -37.95
C GLN A 781 35.23 9.52 -37.41
#